data_AF-A0AA36JMF2-F1
#
_entry.id   AF-A0AA36JMF2-F1
#
_cell.length_a   1.000
_cell.length_b   1.000
_cell.length_c   1.000
_cell.angle_alpha   90.00
_cell.angle_beta   90.00
_cell.angle_gamma   90.00
#
_symmetry.space_group_name_H-M   'P 1'
#
loop_
_entity.id
_entity.type
_entity.pdbx_description
1 polymer ?
#
loop_
_entity_poly.entity_id
_entity_poly.type
_entity_poly.pdbx_seq_one_letter_code
_entity_poly.pdbx_strand_id
1 'polypeptide(L)'
;MVHSSALTVKPRWLSLLLSGEKTWELRSTHCRQRGDVALLASGTSTVWGIVEILDSKSRSFEELAEAETLHRVPREELREFAKKKAFAWVVGKPRILVRPLRVKRASASVNWVKLDEGTLRELRRRAAYDGDVATALRHDMALAAGPRRARRTAPRDHFVGSLMAEADDFSAEGAATSVFRRLSAWRLYGGSDAPDELCDLLLLCGRQLAQRTLEEPETQQLRWCLELLERLDDQRLQPLRRLLDYVAVKNLTIYGKLSFDDSEDRHLRADGILVWGLLEIGTPEQPFGMDTRKTAKISLNGYVLDTESYVYVEEQTLWGKVIAVPGLVKTFGAPIAETWLRVESTIGANAESACLLNTTGPLDWEAGAEVAFSVTEFDFPWRQSLSRILTEDPVWEPDGGCWRIQWSGSLGQRRYSGTFPVGEEKTVTLRAAVARLDRTVIIESASIDTTGGSQYGGHIEVFDVQLQDLAGSTMVGELNMQYTRFHNLGKGALSAAVKVTYSSNFEPPPVLIFHGNSWTESTEYALHLESANVPVLITSNVMFRSKNGGIFSQKGSAALQIKDNCIIGLWLADTAPRMVLQTDEDVVVMQYAGIRLDELPVRMIGNLVSGSRDMGYLTPAEPCPPRAIFNNEAAGVIVGVYLLTQTGSCQTANLWTVWKAAHAAVYLSDFATSQTILSNIVVADSHMGILPYMSIGSAFRRLFIRNSIIIGTSPAGTNCESSTWCRTQTPKDPYMDGCESMYVGANLRRVGFVAAIQTANKKSCWMTEPYEKCRLMSTAQPKLNGCHQPYEKDIHMQKGLGWTFFTDTTFAYFKSSDCGLSSRAIAVNMWAAEVSFPATFTRTTWYESDDAARFELSTAQLDSAYTARASPCKSTGGGCMGLDQMLLQDTDGTLTGSGAAYGSVVPLTPRTDIVWAPLCNSSIGDTYVGAQVCPNVTVDLLEMKNIDRGAKDVKFGPLVLTPDVEEDNGFQGGVLSSVGPFYASCPCGWDFSFYHILIKPDSTYYMEVMSLPENFKLRYWNPNPENSVLLEIFYPDSRGVNVFVGGSGKPDMALKLGRKPTLEDDHGAHVVDAQALRLYVTMRGSQAGFDARQDLTIRRTPTVKLKMNIEISIEEFNGAEFQTNLAILLGIPPERIVVAAVKARRRLKLLEIGEDESLCIGDDCQSKRRRLATVEQTDLDISIEPSKDAAAAATGGDSESSGSDALNAQASELGEVSNNLQQLSTSPDLAQAAGGEVSVSEIQAPAEPDEAGES
;
A
#
# COMPACT_ATOMS: atom_id res chain seq x y z
N MET A 1 26.13 38.79 -29.34
CA MET A 1 26.14 38.13 -30.68
C MET A 1 27.44 37.36 -30.80
N VAL A 2 27.38 36.06 -31.12
CA VAL A 2 28.59 35.21 -31.26
C VAL A 2 29.35 35.57 -32.53
N HIS A 3 30.67 35.69 -32.43
CA HIS A 3 31.57 36.03 -33.53
C HIS A 3 31.47 35.02 -34.67
N SER A 4 31.70 35.46 -35.91
CA SER A 4 31.63 34.62 -37.13
C SER A 4 32.77 33.61 -37.28
N SER A 5 33.58 33.42 -36.24
CA SER A 5 34.71 32.48 -36.21
C SER A 5 34.81 31.80 -34.86
N ALA A 6 35.16 30.51 -34.87
CA ALA A 6 35.45 29.70 -33.69
C ALA A 6 36.94 29.61 -33.40
N LEU A 7 37.33 29.72 -32.13
CA LEU A 7 38.69 29.54 -31.65
C LEU A 7 39.01 28.04 -31.53
N THR A 8 40.10 27.60 -32.15
CA THR A 8 40.58 26.22 -32.01
C THR A 8 41.44 26.08 -30.76
N VAL A 9 41.04 25.21 -29.83
CA VAL A 9 41.77 24.91 -28.59
C VAL A 9 41.98 23.41 -28.45
N LYS A 10 43.11 22.98 -27.88
CA LYS A 10 43.36 21.55 -27.63
C LYS A 10 42.35 21.01 -26.61
N PRO A 11 41.86 19.76 -26.76
CA PRO A 11 40.81 19.23 -25.89
C PRO A 11 41.09 19.39 -24.38
N ARG A 12 42.31 19.08 -23.92
CA ARG A 12 42.74 19.27 -22.51
C ARG A 12 42.49 20.68 -21.98
N TRP A 13 42.78 21.72 -22.78
CA TRP A 13 42.63 23.11 -22.34
C TRP A 13 41.22 23.64 -22.58
N LEU A 14 40.54 23.13 -23.59
CA LEU A 14 39.17 23.49 -23.94
C LEU A 14 38.18 23.05 -22.85
N SER A 15 38.37 21.86 -22.26
CA SER A 15 37.54 21.38 -21.15
C SER A 15 37.66 22.30 -19.93
N LEU A 16 38.87 22.72 -19.59
CA LEU A 16 39.13 23.63 -18.47
C LEU A 16 38.57 25.05 -18.71
N LEU A 17 38.59 25.54 -19.96
CA LEU A 17 37.98 26.83 -20.30
C LEU A 17 36.46 26.76 -20.18
N LEU A 18 35.85 25.65 -20.61
CA LEU A 18 34.39 25.45 -20.58
C LEU A 18 33.85 25.12 -19.20
N SER A 19 34.64 24.48 -18.32
CA SER A 19 34.29 24.33 -16.90
C SER A 19 34.53 25.59 -16.07
N GLY A 20 35.16 26.62 -16.65
CA GLY A 20 35.55 27.85 -15.94
C GLY A 20 36.78 27.71 -15.04
N GLU A 21 37.36 26.51 -14.92
CA GLU A 21 38.56 26.26 -14.09
C GLU A 21 39.83 26.92 -14.64
N LYS A 22 39.84 27.23 -15.94
CA LYS A 22 40.86 28.02 -16.65
C LYS A 22 40.19 29.26 -17.22
N THR A 23 40.67 30.43 -16.85
CA THR A 23 40.14 31.72 -17.30
C THR A 23 41.11 32.45 -18.23
N TRP A 24 42.36 31.99 -18.34
CA TRP A 24 43.37 32.57 -19.23
C TRP A 24 43.83 31.55 -20.26
N GLU A 25 43.64 31.83 -21.55
CA GLU A 25 44.19 31.06 -22.66
C GLU A 25 45.50 31.70 -23.15
N LEU A 26 46.61 30.95 -23.11
CA LEU A 26 47.93 31.46 -23.47
C LEU A 26 48.20 31.27 -24.97
N ARG A 27 48.55 32.36 -25.66
CA ARG A 27 48.88 32.36 -27.09
C ARG A 27 50.11 33.22 -27.37
N SER A 28 50.83 32.95 -28.46
CA SER A 28 52.00 33.73 -28.88
C SER A 28 51.67 35.05 -29.58
N THR A 29 50.38 35.35 -29.78
CA THR A 29 49.89 36.55 -30.48
C THR A 29 48.76 37.21 -29.71
N HIS A 30 48.71 38.55 -29.74
CA HIS A 30 47.63 39.33 -29.13
C HIS A 30 46.26 39.07 -29.82
N CYS A 31 45.18 38.88 -29.06
CA CYS A 31 43.83 38.81 -29.62
C CYS A 31 43.28 40.20 -29.90
N ARG A 32 42.89 40.50 -31.13
CA ARG A 32 42.13 41.73 -31.45
C ARG A 32 40.61 41.55 -31.33
N GLN A 33 40.13 40.32 -31.17
CA GLN A 33 38.70 40.02 -31.03
C GLN A 33 38.27 40.13 -29.56
N ARG A 34 37.03 40.58 -29.33
CA ARG A 34 36.37 40.68 -28.02
C ARG A 34 34.92 40.23 -28.14
N GLY A 35 34.34 39.76 -27.04
CA GLY A 35 32.98 39.24 -26.98
C GLY A 35 32.87 37.73 -27.20
N ASP A 36 31.65 37.25 -27.40
CA ASP A 36 31.30 35.82 -27.49
C ASP A 36 31.98 35.11 -28.68
N VAL A 37 32.71 34.04 -28.39
CA VAL A 37 33.46 33.23 -29.34
C VAL A 37 33.16 31.75 -29.11
N ALA A 38 32.85 31.04 -30.19
CA ALA A 38 32.72 29.59 -30.18
C ALA A 38 34.07 28.89 -29.96
N LEU A 39 34.10 27.84 -29.14
CA LEU A 39 35.28 27.03 -28.87
C LEU A 39 35.21 25.68 -29.59
N LEU A 40 36.18 25.46 -30.48
CA LEU A 40 36.30 24.26 -31.31
C LEU A 40 37.44 23.37 -30.80
N ALA A 41 37.15 22.09 -30.59
CA ALA A 41 38.16 21.11 -30.16
C ALA A 41 39.09 20.76 -31.33
N SER A 42 40.37 21.07 -31.17
CA SER A 42 41.40 20.84 -32.19
C SER A 42 41.40 19.39 -32.67
N GLY A 43 41.32 19.19 -33.99
CA GLY A 43 41.32 17.87 -34.63
C GLY A 43 39.93 17.27 -34.88
N THR A 44 38.87 17.76 -34.22
CA THR A 44 37.53 17.13 -34.25
C THR A 44 36.50 17.86 -35.13
N SER A 45 36.83 19.05 -35.62
CA SER A 45 35.91 19.96 -36.35
C SER A 45 34.56 20.15 -35.66
N THR A 46 34.54 20.13 -34.32
CA THR A 46 33.33 20.18 -33.51
C THR A 46 33.43 21.30 -32.47
N VAL A 47 32.38 22.12 -32.39
CA VAL A 47 32.23 23.20 -31.41
C VAL A 47 31.53 22.65 -30.17
N TRP A 48 32.11 22.87 -29.00
CA TRP A 48 31.63 22.30 -27.74
C TRP A 48 31.02 23.34 -26.80
N GLY A 49 31.29 24.62 -27.04
CA GLY A 49 30.82 25.68 -26.17
C GLY A 49 31.20 27.05 -26.69
N ILE A 50 30.84 28.07 -25.93
CA ILE A 50 31.09 29.48 -26.21
C ILE A 50 31.73 30.09 -24.97
N VAL A 51 32.72 30.96 -25.16
CA VAL A 51 33.28 31.80 -24.10
C VAL A 51 33.34 33.24 -24.58
N GLU A 52 33.29 34.18 -23.65
CA GLU A 52 33.49 35.59 -23.93
C GLU A 52 34.98 35.94 -23.80
N ILE A 53 35.62 36.49 -24.84
CA ILE A 53 36.98 37.03 -24.73
C ILE A 53 36.89 38.46 -24.20
N LEU A 54 37.35 38.64 -22.96
CA LEU A 54 37.29 39.90 -22.23
C LEU A 54 38.53 40.76 -22.48
N ASP A 55 39.72 40.15 -22.49
CA ASP A 55 40.97 40.89 -22.69
C ASP A 55 42.10 40.04 -23.29
N SER A 56 43.21 40.66 -23.68
CA SER A 56 44.43 40.00 -24.15
C SER A 56 45.65 40.81 -23.74
N LYS A 57 46.38 40.38 -22.71
CA LYS A 57 47.53 41.13 -22.17
C LYS A 57 48.84 40.38 -22.40
N SER A 58 49.90 41.07 -22.81
CA SER A 58 51.25 40.48 -22.77
C SER A 58 51.70 40.37 -21.32
N ARG A 59 52.28 39.24 -20.94
CA ARG A 59 52.77 38.98 -19.59
C ARG A 59 54.21 38.51 -19.61
N SER A 60 55.00 38.90 -18.61
CA SER A 60 56.34 38.35 -18.41
C SER A 60 56.28 36.88 -17.97
N PHE A 61 57.41 36.19 -17.99
CA PHE A 61 57.48 34.81 -17.52
C PHE A 61 57.10 34.71 -16.04
N GLU A 62 57.58 35.66 -15.23
CA GLU A 62 57.32 35.73 -13.79
C GLU A 62 55.84 35.96 -13.51
N GLU A 63 55.20 36.90 -14.22
CA GLU A 63 53.76 37.14 -14.09
C GLU A 63 52.92 35.92 -14.50
N LEU A 64 53.35 35.17 -15.53
CA LEU A 64 52.66 33.94 -15.93
C LEU A 64 52.91 32.80 -14.94
N ALA A 65 54.10 32.72 -14.35
CA ALA A 65 54.42 31.70 -13.34
C ALA A 65 53.61 31.93 -12.05
N GLU A 66 53.35 33.18 -11.68
CA GLU A 66 52.49 33.54 -10.54
C GLU A 66 51.00 33.32 -10.84
N ALA A 67 50.58 33.48 -12.11
CA ALA A 67 49.20 33.29 -12.55
C ALA A 67 48.86 31.83 -12.95
N GLU A 68 49.60 30.82 -12.47
CA GLU A 68 49.38 29.41 -12.81
C GLU A 68 47.95 28.93 -12.52
N THR A 69 47.31 29.44 -11.48
CA THR A 69 45.92 29.12 -11.13
C THR A 69 44.90 29.59 -12.18
N LEU A 70 45.25 30.58 -13.01
CA LEU A 70 44.35 31.16 -14.02
C LEU A 70 44.49 30.47 -15.39
N HIS A 71 45.71 30.05 -15.76
CA HIS A 71 45.95 29.38 -17.05
C HIS A 71 46.22 27.87 -16.94
N ARG A 72 46.48 27.34 -15.74
CA ARG A 72 46.65 25.89 -15.45
C ARG A 72 47.79 25.19 -16.20
N VAL A 73 48.74 25.92 -16.79
CA VAL A 73 49.93 25.35 -17.45
C VAL A 73 51.06 25.19 -16.44
N PRO A 74 51.58 23.97 -16.19
CA PRO A 74 52.64 23.75 -15.22
C PRO A 74 53.90 24.58 -15.53
N ARG A 75 54.58 25.05 -14.47
CA ARG A 75 55.77 25.91 -14.58
C ARG A 75 56.88 25.35 -15.49
N GLU A 76 57.00 24.02 -15.58
CA GLU A 76 57.97 23.33 -16.46
C GLU A 76 57.64 23.51 -17.96
N GLU A 77 56.35 23.45 -18.34
CA GLU A 77 55.87 23.65 -19.72
C GLU A 77 55.83 25.14 -20.12
N LEU A 78 55.74 26.04 -19.13
CA LEU A 78 55.63 27.49 -19.31
C LEU A 78 56.88 28.11 -19.95
N ARG A 79 58.06 27.50 -19.75
CA ARG A 79 59.35 27.97 -20.29
C ARG A 79 59.38 27.97 -21.81
N GLU A 80 58.61 27.09 -22.46
CA GLU A 80 58.49 27.08 -23.93
C GLU A 80 57.63 28.23 -24.45
N PHE A 81 56.60 28.62 -23.70
CA PHE A 81 55.72 29.75 -24.05
C PHE A 81 56.40 31.10 -23.83
N ALA A 82 57.19 31.27 -22.77
CA ALA A 82 57.86 32.53 -22.48
C ALA A 82 59.08 32.84 -23.39
N LYS A 83 59.65 31.82 -24.05
CA LYS A 83 60.66 32.04 -25.12
C LYS A 83 60.11 32.83 -26.32
N LYS A 84 58.78 32.88 -26.49
CA LYS A 84 58.07 33.58 -27.57
C LYS A 84 56.96 34.44 -26.95
N LYS A 85 57.25 35.71 -26.62
CA LYS A 85 56.33 36.73 -26.07
C LYS A 85 54.86 36.27 -25.97
N ALA A 86 54.45 35.82 -24.78
CA ALA A 86 53.15 35.22 -24.56
C ALA A 86 52.09 36.26 -24.18
N PHE A 87 50.88 36.08 -24.73
CA PHE A 87 49.69 36.85 -24.44
C PHE A 87 48.67 35.96 -23.72
N ALA A 88 48.19 36.42 -22.58
CA ALA A 88 47.08 35.80 -21.86
C ALA A 88 45.77 36.39 -22.36
N TRP A 89 45.00 35.59 -23.08
CA TRP A 89 43.64 35.93 -23.50
C TRP A 89 42.72 35.61 -22.33
N VAL A 90 42.18 36.65 -21.70
CA VAL A 90 41.27 36.53 -20.56
C VAL A 90 39.88 36.19 -21.11
N VAL A 91 39.35 35.05 -20.69
CA VAL A 91 38.02 34.57 -21.07
C VAL A 91 37.09 34.50 -19.87
N GLY A 92 35.79 34.67 -20.10
CA GLY A 92 34.75 34.56 -19.09
C GLY A 92 33.44 34.05 -19.68
N LYS A 93 32.44 33.84 -18.81
CA LYS A 93 31.09 33.36 -19.17
C LYS A 93 31.09 32.12 -20.09
N PRO A 94 31.73 31.01 -19.68
CA PRO A 94 31.68 29.79 -20.46
C PRO A 94 30.26 29.24 -20.51
N ARG A 95 29.82 28.84 -21.71
CA ARG A 95 28.53 28.18 -21.96
C ARG A 95 28.79 26.92 -22.76
N ILE A 96 28.43 25.78 -22.18
CA ILE A 96 28.60 24.46 -22.82
C ILE A 96 27.39 24.18 -23.70
N LEU A 97 27.61 23.63 -24.88
CA LEU A 97 26.51 23.17 -25.72
C LEU A 97 26.04 21.80 -25.24
N VAL A 98 24.74 21.65 -24.96
CA VAL A 98 24.11 20.37 -24.57
C VAL A 98 24.41 19.23 -25.56
N ARG A 99 24.57 19.56 -26.85
CA ARG A 99 25.11 18.66 -27.87
C ARG A 99 26.16 19.38 -28.71
N PRO A 100 27.39 18.85 -28.84
CA PRO A 100 28.44 19.44 -29.66
C PRO A 100 27.99 19.66 -31.11
N LEU A 101 28.38 20.78 -31.71
CA LEU A 101 27.98 21.16 -33.06
C LEU A 101 29.12 20.93 -34.05
N ARG A 102 28.96 19.99 -34.97
CA ARG A 102 29.96 19.71 -36.01
C ARG A 102 29.94 20.83 -37.07
N VAL A 103 31.12 21.32 -37.43
CA VAL A 103 31.28 22.44 -38.39
C VAL A 103 32.17 22.01 -39.56
N LYS A 104 31.85 22.50 -40.76
CA LYS A 104 32.67 22.23 -41.96
C LYS A 104 33.96 23.05 -41.89
N ARG A 105 35.12 22.41 -42.05
CA ARG A 105 36.44 23.06 -41.95
C ARG A 105 37.10 23.14 -43.34
N ALA A 106 37.54 24.33 -43.73
CA ALA A 106 38.48 24.50 -44.84
C ALA A 106 39.91 24.20 -44.36
N SER A 107 40.70 23.50 -45.17
CA SER A 107 41.94 22.78 -44.79
C SER A 107 43.14 23.63 -44.33
N ALA A 108 43.03 24.96 -44.20
CA ALA A 108 44.17 25.85 -43.99
C ALA A 108 44.12 26.79 -42.76
N SER A 109 43.12 26.69 -41.86
CA SER A 109 43.10 27.56 -40.67
C SER A 109 43.42 26.82 -39.37
N VAL A 110 44.55 27.18 -38.74
CA VAL A 110 45.08 26.50 -37.55
C VAL A 110 44.57 27.12 -36.23
N ASN A 111 44.26 28.42 -36.20
CA ASN A 111 43.85 29.12 -34.97
C ASN A 111 42.37 29.52 -34.93
N TRP A 112 41.78 29.99 -36.04
CA TRP A 112 40.40 30.52 -36.09
C TRP A 112 39.61 29.96 -37.27
N VAL A 113 38.52 29.23 -37.03
CA VAL A 113 37.70 28.61 -38.08
C VAL A 113 36.49 29.49 -38.35
N LYS A 114 36.32 29.97 -39.59
CA LYS A 114 35.14 30.76 -39.98
C LYS A 114 33.89 29.87 -39.98
N LEU A 115 32.81 30.34 -39.36
CA LEU A 115 31.53 29.64 -39.28
C LEU A 115 30.57 30.18 -40.34
N ASP A 116 29.83 29.30 -41.02
CA ASP A 116 28.76 29.71 -41.94
C ASP A 116 27.52 30.21 -41.18
N GLU A 117 26.61 30.91 -41.88
CA GLU A 117 25.41 31.48 -41.24
C GLU A 117 24.47 30.42 -40.65
N GLY A 118 24.37 29.24 -41.26
CA GLY A 118 23.55 28.14 -40.74
C GLY A 118 24.08 27.65 -39.40
N THR A 119 25.40 27.45 -39.33
CA THR A 119 26.12 27.10 -38.11
C THR A 119 25.95 28.18 -37.02
N LEU A 120 26.05 29.46 -37.38
CA LEU A 120 25.86 30.57 -36.42
C LEU A 120 24.43 30.66 -35.89
N ARG A 121 23.41 30.39 -36.73
CA ARG A 121 22.01 30.30 -36.28
C ARG A 121 21.81 29.15 -35.29
N GLU A 122 22.33 27.97 -35.61
CA GLU A 122 22.19 26.80 -34.76
C GLU A 122 22.93 26.94 -33.43
N LEU A 123 24.11 27.57 -33.47
CA LEU A 123 24.89 27.85 -32.27
C LEU A 123 24.16 28.82 -31.32
N ARG A 124 23.47 29.83 -31.85
CA ARG A 124 22.62 30.73 -31.05
C ARG A 124 21.44 30.00 -30.43
N ARG A 125 20.82 29.08 -31.16
CA ARG A 125 19.69 28.27 -30.66
C ARG A 125 20.13 27.36 -29.51
N ARG A 126 21.28 26.69 -29.63
CA ARG A 126 21.78 25.73 -28.62
C ARG A 126 22.39 26.38 -27.38
N ALA A 127 22.85 27.61 -27.47
CA ALA A 127 23.48 28.33 -26.36
C ALA A 127 22.49 28.99 -25.36
N ALA A 128 21.18 28.79 -25.53
CA ALA A 128 20.13 29.34 -24.68
C ALA A 128 19.71 28.41 -23.51
N TYR A 129 20.21 27.18 -23.47
CA TYR A 129 20.01 26.21 -22.39
C TYR A 129 21.22 26.26 -21.43
N ASP A 130 21.11 27.01 -20.32
CA ASP A 130 22.12 27.01 -19.25
C ASP A 130 21.78 25.89 -18.24
N GLY A 131 22.71 24.95 -18.04
CA GLY A 131 22.59 23.86 -17.06
C GLY A 131 23.93 23.18 -16.81
N ASP A 132 24.25 22.98 -15.54
CA ASP A 132 25.57 22.67 -14.98
C ASP A 132 26.02 21.22 -15.26
N VAL A 133 26.93 21.03 -16.23
CA VAL A 133 27.48 19.71 -16.64
C VAL A 133 29.00 19.75 -16.67
N ALA A 134 29.63 20.06 -15.53
CA ALA A 134 31.09 20.16 -15.45
C ALA A 134 31.83 18.80 -15.37
N THR A 135 31.16 17.73 -14.95
CA THR A 135 31.83 16.45 -14.65
C THR A 135 31.85 15.46 -15.81
N ALA A 136 30.78 15.38 -16.62
CA ALA A 136 30.71 14.46 -17.76
C ALA A 136 31.64 14.88 -18.92
N LEU A 137 31.81 16.19 -19.16
CA LEU A 137 32.66 16.71 -20.24
C LEU A 137 34.15 16.31 -20.09
N ARG A 138 34.63 16.10 -18.85
CA ARG A 138 36.02 15.73 -18.59
C ARG A 138 36.35 14.33 -19.09
N HIS A 139 35.38 13.42 -19.12
CA HIS A 139 35.57 12.03 -19.55
C HIS A 139 35.54 11.92 -21.09
N ASP A 140 34.53 12.51 -21.73
CA ASP A 140 34.36 12.45 -23.19
C ASP A 140 35.49 13.17 -23.95
N MET A 141 36.01 14.27 -23.39
CA MET A 141 37.10 15.01 -24.01
C MET A 141 38.49 14.38 -23.83
N ALA A 142 38.66 13.55 -22.80
CA ALA A 142 39.88 12.77 -22.60
C ALA A 142 39.99 11.63 -23.62
N LEU A 143 38.86 11.04 -24.00
CA LEU A 143 38.77 10.02 -25.05
C LEU A 143 39.02 10.60 -26.46
N ALA A 144 38.62 11.84 -26.72
CA ALA A 144 38.86 12.52 -28.00
C ALA A 144 40.33 12.99 -28.22
N ALA A 145 41.18 12.95 -27.19
CA ALA A 145 42.59 13.34 -27.25
C ALA A 145 43.50 12.13 -27.02
N GLY A 146 43.77 11.34 -28.06
CA GLY A 146 44.67 10.19 -27.98
C GLY A 146 46.04 10.53 -27.36
N PRO A 147 46.73 9.56 -26.72
CA PRO A 147 47.84 9.87 -25.83
C PRO A 147 49.14 10.23 -26.55
N ARG A 148 49.82 11.31 -26.09
CA ARG A 148 51.25 11.55 -26.34
C ARG A 148 52.06 11.14 -25.10
N ARG A 149 53.02 10.23 -25.29
CA ARG A 149 53.93 9.66 -24.28
C ARG A 149 54.70 10.75 -23.50
N ALA A 150 54.68 10.67 -22.18
CA ALA A 150 55.61 11.37 -21.29
C ALA A 150 56.52 10.35 -20.58
N ARG A 151 57.84 10.56 -20.68
CA ARG A 151 58.90 9.83 -19.96
C ARG A 151 58.96 10.30 -18.51
N ARG A 152 59.11 9.37 -17.56
CA ARG A 152 59.86 9.61 -16.32
C ARG A 152 60.39 8.30 -15.72
N THR A 153 61.43 8.49 -14.93
CA THR A 153 62.60 7.63 -14.65
C THR A 153 62.62 7.04 -13.24
N ALA A 154 63.37 5.94 -13.10
CA ALA A 154 64.07 5.37 -11.91
C ALA A 154 63.34 4.31 -11.05
N PRO A 155 64.05 3.45 -10.27
CA PRO A 155 65.40 2.90 -10.38
C PRO A 155 65.43 1.33 -10.41
N ARG A 156 66.65 0.78 -10.57
CA ARG A 156 67.01 -0.62 -10.89
C ARG A 156 66.86 -1.62 -9.73
N ASP A 157 66.50 -2.86 -10.08
CA ASP A 157 67.21 -4.06 -9.62
C ASP A 157 67.25 -5.16 -10.71
N HIS A 158 68.29 -5.98 -10.65
CA HIS A 158 68.97 -6.61 -11.79
C HIS A 158 68.33 -7.88 -12.37
N PHE A 159 68.55 -8.05 -13.70
CA PHE A 159 68.91 -9.29 -14.44
C PHE A 159 68.10 -9.61 -15.72
N VAL A 160 67.11 -8.78 -16.09
CA VAL A 160 66.33 -8.93 -17.36
C VAL A 160 66.70 -7.87 -18.43
N GLY A 161 67.76 -7.10 -18.18
CA GLY A 161 68.06 -5.84 -18.88
C GLY A 161 68.69 -5.92 -20.28
N SER A 162 68.97 -7.09 -20.87
CA SER A 162 69.61 -7.15 -22.21
C SER A 162 68.67 -7.53 -23.36
N LEU A 163 67.48 -8.07 -23.10
CA LEU A 163 66.52 -8.46 -24.16
C LEU A 163 65.48 -7.39 -24.48
N MET A 164 65.21 -6.46 -23.56
CA MET A 164 64.26 -5.36 -23.78
C MET A 164 64.88 -4.08 -24.35
N ALA A 165 66.20 -3.98 -24.47
CA ALA A 165 66.87 -2.77 -24.96
C ALA A 165 66.87 -2.62 -26.50
N GLU A 166 66.42 -3.63 -27.28
CA GLU A 166 66.31 -3.54 -28.75
C GLU A 166 64.86 -3.39 -29.26
N ALA A 167 63.85 -3.42 -28.37
CA ALA A 167 62.44 -3.37 -28.78
C ALA A 167 61.84 -1.94 -28.83
N ASP A 168 62.55 -0.92 -28.32
CA ASP A 168 61.99 0.41 -28.12
C ASP A 168 62.31 1.43 -29.24
N ASP A 169 63.04 1.06 -30.31
CA ASP A 169 63.49 2.03 -31.33
C ASP A 169 63.25 1.65 -32.81
N PHE A 170 62.28 0.76 -33.12
CA PHE A 170 61.92 0.45 -34.52
C PHE A 170 60.40 0.46 -34.76
N SER A 171 60.00 0.87 -35.97
CA SER A 171 58.64 0.70 -36.49
C SER A 171 58.19 -0.76 -36.38
N ALA A 172 56.89 -0.98 -36.15
CA ALA A 172 56.31 -2.31 -35.88
C ALA A 172 56.61 -3.39 -36.95
N GLU A 173 56.98 -3.00 -38.18
CA GLU A 173 57.46 -3.93 -39.22
C GLU A 173 58.84 -4.54 -38.92
N GLY A 174 59.74 -3.81 -38.24
CA GLY A 174 61.09 -4.29 -37.93
C GLY A 174 61.14 -5.33 -36.80
N ALA A 175 60.28 -5.16 -35.78
CA ALA A 175 60.20 -6.07 -34.64
C ALA A 175 59.65 -7.45 -35.02
N ALA A 176 58.60 -7.48 -35.85
CA ALA A 176 58.04 -8.73 -36.38
C ALA A 176 59.10 -9.51 -37.18
N THR A 177 59.90 -8.84 -38.02
CA THR A 177 60.93 -9.45 -38.87
C THR A 177 62.14 -9.97 -38.06
N SER A 178 62.49 -9.33 -36.93
CA SER A 178 63.56 -9.74 -36.01
C SER A 178 63.20 -10.99 -35.19
N VAL A 179 61.97 -11.04 -34.65
CA VAL A 179 61.43 -12.21 -33.95
C VAL A 179 61.29 -13.39 -34.91
N PHE A 180 60.90 -13.13 -36.17
CA PHE A 180 60.81 -14.15 -37.21
C PHE A 180 62.16 -14.77 -37.59
N ARG A 181 63.24 -13.97 -37.72
CA ARG A 181 64.60 -14.47 -38.02
C ARG A 181 65.13 -15.42 -36.93
N ARG A 182 64.76 -15.19 -35.67
CA ARG A 182 65.15 -16.04 -34.53
C ARG A 182 64.32 -17.32 -34.44
N LEU A 183 63.03 -17.28 -34.82
CA LEU A 183 62.15 -18.44 -34.96
C LEU A 183 62.60 -19.40 -36.08
N SER A 184 63.04 -18.86 -37.23
CA SER A 184 63.62 -19.68 -38.31
C SER A 184 64.95 -20.35 -37.93
N ALA A 185 65.72 -19.75 -37.01
CA ALA A 185 66.96 -20.33 -36.49
C ALA A 185 66.72 -21.43 -35.44
N TRP A 186 65.67 -21.31 -34.62
CA TRP A 186 65.30 -22.29 -33.60
C TRP A 186 64.79 -23.61 -34.21
N ARG A 187 64.09 -23.54 -35.34
CA ARG A 187 63.60 -24.72 -36.08
C ARG A 187 64.69 -25.53 -36.78
N LEU A 188 65.85 -24.93 -37.06
CA LEU A 188 67.01 -25.62 -37.64
C LEU A 188 67.76 -26.51 -36.63
N TYR A 189 67.45 -26.42 -35.33
CA TYR A 189 68.11 -27.16 -34.25
C TYR A 189 67.19 -28.08 -33.41
N GLY A 190 65.95 -28.35 -33.86
CA GLY A 190 65.19 -29.53 -33.41
C GLY A 190 64.62 -29.52 -31.99
N GLY A 191 64.17 -28.39 -31.45
CA GLY A 191 63.42 -28.34 -30.18
C GLY A 191 61.90 -28.54 -30.39
N SER A 192 61.27 -29.44 -29.62
CA SER A 192 59.84 -29.79 -29.73
C SER A 192 58.90 -28.97 -28.82
N ASP A 193 59.42 -28.23 -27.84
CA ASP A 193 58.61 -27.45 -26.89
C ASP A 193 59.05 -25.98 -26.88
N ALA A 194 58.12 -25.06 -27.14
CA ALA A 194 58.37 -23.63 -27.05
C ALA A 194 58.39 -23.19 -25.58
N PRO A 195 59.42 -22.44 -25.13
CA PRO A 195 59.50 -21.99 -23.73
C PRO A 195 58.36 -21.00 -23.41
N ASP A 196 57.84 -21.05 -22.18
CA ASP A 196 56.66 -20.33 -21.70
C ASP A 196 56.68 -18.81 -22.01
N GLU A 197 57.86 -18.20 -22.00
CA GLU A 197 58.06 -16.78 -22.33
C GLU A 197 57.69 -16.43 -23.78
N LEU A 198 57.73 -17.40 -24.70
CA LEU A 198 57.37 -17.24 -26.11
C LEU A 198 55.84 -17.24 -26.31
N CYS A 199 55.12 -18.05 -25.53
CA CYS A 199 53.66 -18.08 -25.49
C CYS A 199 53.09 -16.78 -24.90
N ASP A 200 53.73 -16.26 -23.85
CA ASP A 200 53.37 -14.97 -23.26
C ASP A 200 53.61 -13.81 -24.24
N LEU A 201 54.67 -13.87 -25.05
CA LEU A 201 54.94 -12.87 -26.09
C LEU A 201 53.89 -12.89 -27.22
N LEU A 202 53.44 -14.08 -27.63
CA LEU A 202 52.36 -14.27 -28.61
C LEU A 202 51.00 -13.83 -28.06
N LEU A 203 50.72 -14.08 -26.78
CA LEU A 203 49.55 -13.56 -26.06
C LEU A 203 49.56 -12.03 -25.97
N LEU A 204 50.72 -11.42 -25.74
CA LEU A 204 50.87 -9.97 -25.70
C LEU A 204 50.70 -9.33 -27.09
N CYS A 205 51.30 -9.92 -28.13
CA CYS A 205 51.14 -9.48 -29.52
C CYS A 205 49.68 -9.65 -29.99
N GLY A 206 49.04 -10.78 -29.68
CA GLY A 206 47.65 -11.02 -30.02
C GLY A 206 46.69 -10.05 -29.33
N ARG A 207 46.93 -9.70 -28.06
CA ARG A 207 46.16 -8.64 -27.35
C ARG A 207 46.36 -7.25 -27.95
N GLN A 208 47.58 -6.92 -28.38
CA GLN A 208 47.86 -5.62 -29.02
C GLN A 208 47.31 -5.51 -30.44
N LEU A 209 47.28 -6.62 -31.21
CA LEU A 209 46.61 -6.67 -32.51
C LEU A 209 45.08 -6.60 -32.37
N ALA A 210 44.49 -7.32 -31.41
CA ALA A 210 43.05 -7.29 -31.12
C ALA A 210 42.54 -5.89 -30.71
N GLN A 211 43.39 -5.09 -30.05
CA GLN A 211 43.08 -3.69 -29.72
C GLN A 211 43.13 -2.74 -30.94
N ARG A 212 43.85 -3.09 -32.01
CA ARG A 212 43.93 -2.27 -33.25
C ARG A 212 42.91 -2.67 -34.32
N THR A 213 42.40 -3.90 -34.31
CA THR A 213 41.37 -4.39 -35.25
C THR A 213 39.99 -3.75 -35.09
N LEU A 214 39.77 -2.96 -34.03
CA LEU A 214 38.55 -2.15 -33.87
C LEU A 214 38.51 -0.91 -34.79
N GLU A 215 39.61 -0.58 -35.50
CA GLU A 215 39.70 0.65 -36.32
C GLU A 215 39.85 0.46 -37.84
N GLU A 216 40.38 -0.65 -38.39
CA GLU A 216 40.44 -0.91 -39.86
C GLU A 216 40.37 -2.41 -40.23
N PRO A 217 39.53 -2.88 -41.20
CA PRO A 217 39.24 -4.31 -41.38
C PRO A 217 40.15 -5.10 -42.35
N GLU A 218 41.09 -4.48 -43.08
CA GLU A 218 41.84 -5.18 -44.14
C GLU A 218 43.34 -4.93 -44.05
N THR A 219 44.06 -5.77 -43.30
CA THR A 219 45.52 -5.86 -43.44
C THR A 219 45.98 -7.30 -43.66
N GLN A 220 46.83 -7.48 -44.66
CA GLN A 220 47.46 -8.74 -45.10
C GLN A 220 48.21 -9.47 -43.97
N GLN A 221 48.52 -8.76 -42.87
CA GLN A 221 49.13 -9.26 -41.65
C GLN A 221 48.20 -10.20 -40.85
N LEU A 222 46.87 -10.02 -40.91
CA LEU A 222 45.91 -10.88 -40.20
C LEU A 222 45.85 -12.30 -40.81
N ARG A 223 45.92 -12.39 -42.14
CA ARG A 223 45.94 -13.66 -42.89
C ARG A 223 47.17 -14.51 -42.56
N TRP A 224 48.32 -13.87 -42.34
CA TRP A 224 49.56 -14.54 -41.96
C TRP A 224 49.60 -14.98 -40.49
N CYS A 225 48.98 -14.23 -39.58
CA CYS A 225 48.80 -14.68 -38.19
C CYS A 225 47.84 -15.89 -38.09
N LEU A 226 46.81 -15.93 -38.92
CA LEU A 226 45.86 -17.06 -39.00
C LEU A 226 46.55 -18.35 -39.48
N GLU A 227 47.35 -18.30 -40.54
CA GLU A 227 48.13 -19.47 -41.03
C GLU A 227 49.17 -19.99 -40.03
N LEU A 228 49.64 -19.14 -39.10
CA LEU A 228 50.62 -19.50 -38.06
C LEU A 228 49.94 -20.15 -36.84
N LEU A 229 48.76 -19.66 -36.43
CA LEU A 229 47.96 -20.20 -35.31
C LEU A 229 47.27 -21.52 -35.65
N GLU A 230 46.98 -21.79 -36.94
CA GLU A 230 46.47 -23.08 -37.41
C GLU A 230 47.53 -24.20 -37.36
N ARG A 231 48.83 -23.85 -37.31
CA ARG A 231 49.95 -24.81 -37.34
C ARG A 231 50.54 -25.15 -35.97
N LEU A 232 50.06 -24.54 -34.88
CA LEU A 232 50.50 -24.78 -33.50
C LEU A 232 49.36 -25.44 -32.71
N ASP A 233 49.59 -26.66 -32.23
CA ASP A 233 48.62 -27.46 -31.47
C ASP A 233 48.95 -27.40 -29.97
N ASP A 234 48.62 -26.27 -29.32
CA ASP A 234 48.83 -26.06 -27.88
C ASP A 234 47.53 -25.53 -27.23
N GLN A 235 47.04 -26.25 -26.20
CA GLN A 235 45.82 -25.92 -25.45
C GLN A 235 45.82 -24.52 -24.82
N ARG A 236 47.00 -23.95 -24.55
CA ARG A 236 47.14 -22.61 -23.92
C ARG A 236 46.79 -21.46 -24.86
N LEU A 237 46.70 -21.71 -26.18
CA LEU A 237 46.31 -20.72 -27.18
C LEU A 237 44.78 -20.72 -27.48
N GLN A 238 43.99 -21.57 -26.82
CA GLN A 238 42.52 -21.56 -26.93
C GLN A 238 41.84 -20.20 -26.67
N PRO A 239 42.29 -19.37 -25.70
CA PRO A 239 41.68 -18.06 -25.47
C PRO A 239 41.86 -17.09 -26.66
N LEU A 240 42.95 -17.24 -27.42
CA LEU A 240 43.24 -16.45 -28.62
C LEU A 240 42.45 -16.93 -29.84
N ARG A 241 42.22 -18.24 -29.98
CA ARG A 241 41.27 -18.78 -30.98
C ARG A 241 39.84 -18.31 -30.69
N ARG A 242 39.41 -18.35 -29.42
CA ARG A 242 38.11 -17.78 -29.01
C ARG A 242 37.99 -16.30 -29.35
N LEU A 243 39.05 -15.49 -29.24
CA LEU A 243 39.01 -14.06 -29.61
C LEU A 243 38.72 -13.80 -31.11
N LEU A 244 38.92 -14.79 -31.99
CA LEU A 244 38.80 -14.67 -33.44
C LEU A 244 37.52 -15.30 -34.03
N ASP A 245 36.74 -16.06 -33.26
CA ASP A 245 35.53 -16.77 -33.74
C ASP A 245 34.23 -15.93 -33.71
N TYR A 246 34.27 -14.65 -33.37
CA TYR A 246 33.05 -13.88 -33.10
C TYR A 246 32.66 -12.90 -34.21
N VAL A 247 31.63 -13.25 -34.97
CA VAL A 247 30.79 -12.25 -35.66
C VAL A 247 29.82 -11.68 -34.61
N ALA A 248 30.15 -10.54 -34.02
CA ALA A 248 29.18 -9.77 -33.24
C ALA A 248 28.27 -9.00 -34.21
N VAL A 249 26.99 -9.35 -34.25
CA VAL A 249 26.02 -8.71 -35.15
C VAL A 249 25.46 -7.48 -34.45
N LYS A 250 25.77 -6.28 -34.93
CA LYS A 250 25.26 -5.04 -34.30
C LYS A 250 23.73 -5.06 -34.19
N ASN A 251 23.01 -5.09 -35.31
CA ASN A 251 21.56 -5.25 -35.35
C ASN A 251 21.18 -6.39 -36.30
N LEU A 252 20.34 -7.31 -35.84
CA LEU A 252 19.80 -8.42 -36.63
C LEU A 252 18.31 -8.17 -36.91
N THR A 253 17.88 -8.33 -38.17
CA THR A 253 16.46 -8.28 -38.53
C THR A 253 16.05 -9.55 -39.25
N ILE A 254 14.99 -10.19 -38.77
CA ILE A 254 14.52 -11.50 -39.24
C ILE A 254 13.17 -11.31 -39.94
N TYR A 255 13.17 -11.31 -41.28
CA TYR A 255 11.93 -11.29 -42.08
C TYR A 255 11.37 -12.68 -42.38
N GLY A 256 12.25 -13.68 -42.49
CA GLY A 256 11.89 -15.09 -42.72
C GLY A 256 11.98 -15.92 -41.44
N LYS A 257 12.51 -17.14 -41.54
CA LYS A 257 12.79 -18.00 -40.37
C LYS A 257 14.29 -17.99 -40.04
N LEU A 258 14.63 -17.77 -38.78
CA LEU A 258 15.94 -18.09 -38.22
C LEU A 258 15.79 -19.26 -37.24
N SER A 259 16.52 -20.34 -37.47
CA SER A 259 16.54 -21.50 -36.59
C SER A 259 17.95 -21.95 -36.24
N PHE A 260 18.07 -22.56 -35.06
CA PHE A 260 19.34 -23.00 -34.51
C PHE A 260 19.50 -24.51 -34.73
N ASP A 261 20.62 -24.91 -35.29
CA ASP A 261 20.97 -26.33 -35.44
C ASP A 261 21.52 -26.89 -34.13
N ASP A 262 21.07 -28.08 -33.73
CA ASP A 262 21.36 -28.69 -32.42
C ASP A 262 22.61 -29.60 -32.42
N SER A 263 23.41 -29.61 -33.49
CA SER A 263 24.61 -30.48 -33.56
C SER A 263 25.77 -30.03 -32.68
N GLU A 264 25.78 -28.76 -32.25
CA GLU A 264 26.82 -28.17 -31.39
C GLU A 264 26.25 -26.98 -30.62
N ASP A 265 27.03 -26.47 -29.66
CA ASP A 265 26.64 -25.28 -28.90
C ASP A 265 26.51 -24.06 -29.83
N ARG A 266 25.40 -23.34 -29.72
CA ARG A 266 25.09 -22.17 -30.55
C ARG A 266 25.14 -20.90 -29.71
N HIS A 267 25.90 -19.90 -30.17
CA HIS A 267 25.94 -18.60 -29.53
C HIS A 267 25.70 -17.48 -30.55
N LEU A 268 24.55 -16.81 -30.43
CA LEU A 268 24.26 -15.56 -31.14
C LEU A 268 24.53 -14.36 -30.21
N ARG A 269 25.39 -13.45 -30.66
CA ARG A 269 25.66 -12.17 -29.96
C ARG A 269 25.17 -11.02 -30.81
N ALA A 270 24.28 -10.20 -30.26
CA ALA A 270 23.76 -9.02 -30.96
C ALA A 270 23.48 -7.84 -30.04
N ASP A 271 23.45 -6.60 -30.56
CA ASP A 271 23.03 -5.44 -29.75
C ASP A 271 21.50 -5.30 -29.76
N GLY A 272 20.87 -5.61 -30.90
CA GLY A 272 19.43 -5.66 -31.06
C GLY A 272 18.98 -6.71 -32.08
N ILE A 273 17.82 -7.33 -31.82
CA ILE A 273 17.18 -8.30 -32.72
C ILE A 273 15.74 -7.83 -32.98
N LEU A 274 15.36 -7.67 -34.24
CA LEU A 274 13.98 -7.43 -34.65
C LEU A 274 13.42 -8.66 -35.37
N VAL A 275 12.29 -9.17 -34.90
CA VAL A 275 11.67 -10.41 -35.42
C VAL A 275 10.36 -10.09 -36.12
N TRP A 276 10.39 -9.95 -37.44
CA TRP A 276 9.18 -9.84 -38.28
C TRP A 276 8.60 -11.20 -38.68
N GLY A 277 9.48 -12.17 -38.94
CA GLY A 277 9.12 -13.54 -39.31
C GLY A 277 9.08 -14.46 -38.09
N LEU A 278 9.94 -15.48 -38.08
CA LEU A 278 10.02 -16.49 -37.02
C LEU A 278 11.45 -16.64 -36.50
N LEU A 279 11.64 -16.46 -35.19
CA LEU A 279 12.82 -16.95 -34.48
C LEU A 279 12.45 -18.25 -33.77
N GLU A 280 13.06 -19.37 -34.16
CA GLU A 280 12.76 -20.70 -33.63
C GLU A 280 14.02 -21.38 -33.06
N ILE A 281 13.98 -21.79 -31.79
CA ILE A 281 15.04 -22.59 -31.17
C ILE A 281 14.41 -23.89 -30.65
N GLY A 282 14.71 -25.00 -31.32
CA GLY A 282 14.03 -26.27 -31.06
C GLY A 282 12.56 -26.28 -31.51
N THR A 283 11.94 -27.44 -31.42
CA THR A 283 10.51 -27.68 -31.73
C THR A 283 9.90 -28.57 -30.65
N PRO A 284 8.56 -28.69 -30.54
CA PRO A 284 7.94 -29.63 -29.61
C PRO A 284 8.41 -31.08 -29.83
N GLU A 285 8.61 -31.48 -31.10
CA GLU A 285 9.03 -32.83 -31.47
C GLU A 285 10.55 -33.05 -31.31
N GLN A 286 11.34 -31.99 -31.42
CA GLN A 286 12.80 -32.00 -31.24
C GLN A 286 13.23 -30.76 -30.43
N PRO A 287 13.09 -30.80 -29.09
CA PRO A 287 13.54 -29.71 -28.23
C PRO A 287 15.07 -29.59 -28.24
N PHE A 288 15.57 -28.35 -28.23
CA PHE A 288 17.00 -28.06 -28.35
C PHE A 288 17.78 -28.60 -27.15
N GLY A 289 18.81 -29.38 -27.40
CA GLY A 289 19.68 -29.95 -26.37
C GLY A 289 19.10 -31.17 -25.67
N MET A 290 17.92 -31.67 -26.07
CA MET A 290 17.30 -32.85 -25.44
C MET A 290 18.17 -34.11 -25.58
N ASP A 291 18.61 -34.41 -26.81
CA ASP A 291 19.45 -35.60 -27.09
C ASP A 291 20.95 -35.27 -27.04
N THR A 292 21.32 -34.03 -27.37
CA THR A 292 22.71 -33.61 -27.59
C THR A 292 23.35 -32.97 -26.36
N ARG A 293 22.51 -32.53 -25.39
CA ARG A 293 22.90 -31.68 -24.24
C ARG A 293 23.59 -30.37 -24.63
N LYS A 294 23.44 -29.94 -25.88
CA LYS A 294 23.98 -28.67 -26.39
C LYS A 294 23.10 -27.51 -25.97
N THR A 295 23.74 -26.34 -25.93
CA THR A 295 23.10 -25.10 -25.48
C THR A 295 22.92 -24.13 -26.64
N ALA A 296 21.76 -23.47 -26.67
CA ALA A 296 21.50 -22.35 -27.57
C ALA A 296 21.44 -21.07 -26.75
N LYS A 297 22.37 -20.16 -26.99
CA LYS A 297 22.54 -18.92 -26.23
C LYS A 297 22.37 -17.69 -27.13
N ILE A 298 21.53 -16.77 -26.72
CA ILE A 298 21.44 -15.40 -27.26
C ILE A 298 21.94 -14.43 -26.20
N SER A 299 23.00 -13.67 -26.49
CA SER A 299 23.51 -12.63 -25.59
C SER A 299 23.35 -11.24 -26.20
N LEU A 300 22.67 -10.36 -25.47
CA LEU A 300 22.43 -8.97 -25.88
C LEU A 300 23.54 -8.03 -25.37
N ASN A 301 24.12 -7.23 -26.27
CA ASN A 301 25.21 -6.29 -26.01
C ASN A 301 24.75 -4.82 -26.15
N GLY A 302 25.56 -3.88 -25.66
CA GLY A 302 25.33 -2.43 -25.80
C GLY A 302 25.36 -1.67 -24.48
N TYR A 303 25.11 -0.36 -24.53
CA TYR A 303 24.97 0.53 -23.37
C TYR A 303 23.61 1.25 -23.39
N VAL A 304 23.11 1.66 -22.22
CA VAL A 304 21.81 2.36 -22.10
C VAL A 304 21.81 3.71 -22.85
N LEU A 305 22.97 4.34 -22.99
CA LEU A 305 23.16 5.63 -23.66
C LEU A 305 23.39 5.53 -25.18
N ASP A 306 23.40 4.33 -25.74
CA ASP A 306 23.58 4.18 -27.19
C ASP A 306 22.40 4.84 -27.92
N THR A 307 22.70 5.86 -28.72
CA THR A 307 21.72 6.74 -29.38
C THR A 307 20.94 6.07 -30.52
N GLU A 308 21.25 4.82 -30.84
CA GLU A 308 20.55 4.01 -31.87
C GLU A 308 19.43 3.20 -31.23
N SER A 309 18.52 3.88 -30.53
CA SER A 309 17.25 3.27 -30.12
C SER A 309 16.43 2.88 -31.35
N TYR A 310 15.83 1.69 -31.33
CA TYR A 310 15.00 1.18 -32.42
C TYR A 310 13.67 1.94 -32.43
N VAL A 311 13.48 2.83 -33.40
CA VAL A 311 12.21 3.53 -33.63
C VAL A 311 11.47 2.80 -34.73
N TYR A 312 10.31 2.24 -34.40
CA TYR A 312 9.60 1.34 -35.29
C TYR A 312 8.24 1.89 -35.76
N VAL A 313 7.59 2.76 -34.97
CA VAL A 313 6.49 3.65 -35.36
C VAL A 313 6.87 5.07 -34.94
N GLU A 314 6.41 6.11 -35.65
CA GLU A 314 6.52 7.49 -35.17
C GLU A 314 6.05 7.54 -33.69
N GLU A 315 6.88 8.08 -32.80
CA GLU A 315 6.64 8.24 -31.36
C GLU A 315 6.96 7.06 -30.40
N GLN A 316 7.32 5.84 -30.87
CA GLN A 316 7.79 4.76 -29.96
C GLN A 316 9.26 4.39 -30.14
N THR A 317 10.02 4.46 -29.04
CA THR A 317 11.47 4.27 -29.01
C THR A 317 11.83 3.06 -28.15
N LEU A 318 12.30 1.97 -28.78
CA LEU A 318 12.81 0.80 -28.09
C LEU A 318 14.29 0.99 -27.78
N TRP A 319 14.65 0.92 -26.51
CA TRP A 319 16.01 1.14 -26.02
C TRP A 319 16.96 -0.01 -26.44
N GLY A 320 18.26 0.23 -26.67
CA GLY A 320 19.25 -0.80 -27.10
C GLY A 320 19.43 -1.97 -26.13
N LYS A 321 19.92 -3.15 -26.53
CA LYS A 321 19.72 -4.46 -25.85
C LYS A 321 18.26 -4.92 -25.88
N VAL A 322 17.72 -5.18 -27.07
CA VAL A 322 16.31 -5.54 -27.25
C VAL A 322 16.12 -6.69 -28.23
N ILE A 323 15.20 -7.60 -27.89
CA ILE A 323 14.54 -8.46 -28.87
C ILE A 323 13.13 -7.90 -29.07
N ALA A 324 12.92 -7.21 -30.19
CA ALA A 324 11.64 -6.62 -30.56
C ALA A 324 10.84 -7.63 -31.40
N VAL A 325 9.61 -7.91 -30.99
CA VAL A 325 8.81 -9.02 -31.53
C VAL A 325 7.44 -8.54 -32.03
N PRO A 326 7.35 -8.06 -33.29
CA PRO A 326 6.10 -7.94 -34.03
C PRO A 326 5.67 -9.22 -34.76
N GLY A 327 6.55 -10.22 -34.85
CA GLY A 327 6.33 -11.54 -35.45
C GLY A 327 6.29 -12.68 -34.43
N LEU A 328 6.92 -13.81 -34.72
CA LEU A 328 6.83 -15.03 -33.90
C LEU A 328 8.17 -15.36 -33.24
N VAL A 329 8.17 -15.66 -31.94
CA VAL A 329 9.30 -16.30 -31.27
C VAL A 329 8.85 -17.59 -30.61
N LYS A 330 9.52 -18.69 -30.96
CA LYS A 330 9.27 -20.02 -30.42
C LYS A 330 10.55 -20.62 -29.88
N THR A 331 10.53 -21.08 -28.64
CA THR A 331 11.68 -21.74 -28.02
C THR A 331 11.22 -22.99 -27.28
N PHE A 332 11.89 -24.10 -27.54
CA PHE A 332 11.65 -25.38 -26.89
C PHE A 332 13.01 -25.92 -26.45
N GLY A 333 13.39 -25.65 -25.20
CA GLY A 333 14.55 -26.28 -24.57
C GLY A 333 14.26 -27.70 -24.11
N ALA A 334 15.30 -28.40 -23.66
CA ALA A 334 15.17 -29.74 -23.09
C ALA A 334 14.13 -29.73 -21.96
N PRO A 335 13.05 -30.53 -22.07
CA PRO A 335 11.99 -30.53 -21.08
C PRO A 335 12.49 -30.95 -19.69
N ILE A 336 11.91 -30.33 -18.67
CA ILE A 336 12.10 -30.71 -17.27
C ILE A 336 10.72 -31.08 -16.73
N ALA A 337 10.58 -32.31 -16.24
CA ALA A 337 9.31 -32.83 -15.76
C ALA A 337 8.78 -32.03 -14.56
N GLU A 338 9.65 -31.80 -13.58
CA GLU A 338 9.33 -31.05 -12.36
C GLU A 338 10.31 -29.88 -12.21
N THR A 339 9.83 -28.66 -12.42
CA THR A 339 10.69 -27.47 -12.38
C THR A 339 10.99 -27.00 -10.97
N TRP A 340 10.16 -27.40 -10.01
CA TRP A 340 10.35 -27.19 -8.58
C TRP A 340 9.57 -28.22 -7.77
N LEU A 341 10.04 -28.52 -6.55
CA LEU A 341 9.44 -29.52 -5.67
C LEU A 341 9.46 -29.06 -4.21
N ARG A 342 8.59 -29.65 -3.39
CA ARG A 342 8.56 -29.43 -1.93
C ARG A 342 9.57 -30.32 -1.23
N VAL A 343 10.17 -29.80 -0.17
CA VAL A 343 11.12 -30.54 0.66
C VAL A 343 10.36 -31.39 1.69
N GLU A 344 10.81 -32.63 1.86
CA GLU A 344 10.24 -33.62 2.79
C GLU A 344 10.53 -33.25 4.25
N SER A 345 11.78 -32.92 4.59
CA SER A 345 12.19 -32.54 5.95
C SER A 345 12.88 -31.18 5.98
N THR A 346 12.91 -30.55 7.15
CA THR A 346 13.62 -29.28 7.34
C THR A 346 15.10 -29.39 6.94
N ILE A 347 15.58 -28.48 6.09
CA ILE A 347 16.99 -28.38 5.68
C ILE A 347 17.72 -27.49 6.69
N GLY A 348 18.76 -28.01 7.34
CA GLY A 348 19.62 -27.23 8.23
C GLY A 348 20.44 -26.17 7.47
N ALA A 349 20.89 -25.11 8.15
CA ALA A 349 21.64 -24.02 7.53
C ALA A 349 22.92 -24.49 6.80
N ASN A 350 23.62 -25.47 7.37
CA ASN A 350 24.86 -26.05 6.82
C ASN A 350 24.64 -27.41 6.13
N ALA A 351 23.38 -27.77 5.85
CA ALA A 351 23.12 -29.02 5.14
C ALA A 351 23.58 -28.90 3.67
N GLU A 352 24.04 -30.03 3.14
CA GLU A 352 24.51 -30.20 1.76
C GLU A 352 23.70 -31.27 1.01
N SER A 353 22.61 -31.74 1.63
CA SER A 353 21.65 -32.66 1.02
C SER A 353 20.25 -32.43 1.57
N ALA A 354 19.24 -32.82 0.78
CA ALA A 354 17.84 -32.78 1.17
C ALA A 354 17.02 -33.79 0.38
N CYS A 355 15.90 -34.24 0.97
CA CYS A 355 14.93 -35.08 0.30
C CYS A 355 13.77 -34.25 -0.27
N LEU A 356 13.45 -34.45 -1.55
CA LEU A 356 12.38 -33.77 -2.27
C LEU A 356 11.20 -34.73 -2.49
N LEU A 357 10.00 -34.27 -2.17
CA LEU A 357 8.76 -35.00 -2.44
C LEU A 357 8.50 -34.98 -3.94
N ASN A 358 8.24 -36.14 -4.54
CA ASN A 358 7.90 -36.26 -5.95
C ASN A 358 6.65 -37.13 -6.12
N THR A 359 5.80 -36.80 -7.09
CA THR A 359 4.53 -37.49 -7.35
C THR A 359 4.43 -38.11 -8.75
N THR A 360 5.42 -37.94 -9.63
CA THR A 360 5.25 -38.21 -11.08
C THR A 360 6.34 -39.08 -11.73
N GLY A 361 7.43 -39.45 -11.05
CA GLY A 361 8.42 -40.39 -11.59
C GLY A 361 9.88 -40.13 -11.17
N PRO A 362 10.87 -40.58 -11.95
CA PRO A 362 12.27 -40.21 -11.78
C PRO A 362 12.52 -38.70 -11.82
N LEU A 363 13.34 -38.18 -10.91
CA LEU A 363 13.73 -36.77 -10.92
C LEU A 363 14.86 -36.56 -11.92
N ASP A 364 14.61 -35.74 -12.95
CA ASP A 364 15.50 -35.49 -14.09
C ASP A 364 16.53 -34.38 -13.85
N TRP A 365 16.97 -34.20 -12.60
CA TRP A 365 17.89 -33.13 -12.17
C TRP A 365 19.33 -33.63 -12.06
N GLU A 366 20.04 -33.73 -13.18
CA GLU A 366 21.41 -34.28 -13.20
C GLU A 366 22.45 -33.50 -12.38
N ALA A 367 23.55 -34.18 -12.02
CA ALA A 367 24.74 -33.56 -11.43
C ALA A 367 25.22 -32.38 -12.30
N GLY A 368 25.49 -31.24 -11.68
CA GLY A 368 25.81 -29.98 -12.35
C GLY A 368 24.60 -29.05 -12.55
N ALA A 369 23.37 -29.51 -12.33
CA ALA A 369 22.18 -28.65 -12.37
C ALA A 369 22.25 -27.53 -11.31
N GLU A 370 21.73 -26.36 -11.65
CA GLU A 370 21.66 -25.21 -10.75
C GLU A 370 20.29 -25.18 -10.07
N VAL A 371 20.25 -25.18 -8.74
CA VAL A 371 19.02 -25.22 -7.94
C VAL A 371 18.95 -24.05 -6.96
N ALA A 372 17.76 -23.46 -6.80
CA ALA A 372 17.45 -22.44 -5.81
C ALA A 372 16.58 -22.99 -4.69
N PHE A 373 16.72 -22.40 -3.51
CA PHE A 373 15.95 -22.78 -2.31
C PHE A 373 15.04 -21.64 -1.89
N SER A 374 13.76 -21.94 -1.65
CA SER A 374 12.79 -21.00 -1.09
C SER A 374 13.32 -20.42 0.22
N VAL A 375 12.96 -19.20 0.58
CA VAL A 375 13.37 -18.57 1.84
C VAL A 375 12.27 -18.75 2.89
N THR A 376 12.61 -19.38 4.02
CA THR A 376 11.68 -19.61 5.13
C THR A 376 12.06 -18.86 6.40
N GLU A 377 13.02 -17.94 6.33
CA GLU A 377 13.50 -17.10 7.44
C GLU A 377 13.64 -15.66 6.88
N PHE A 378 13.18 -14.61 7.58
CA PHE A 378 13.00 -13.29 6.94
C PHE A 378 13.91 -12.16 7.43
N ASP A 379 14.82 -12.35 8.40
CA ASP A 379 15.52 -11.17 8.93
C ASP A 379 16.29 -10.36 7.87
N PHE A 380 16.71 -10.99 6.76
CA PHE A 380 17.21 -10.36 5.52
C PHE A 380 16.98 -11.28 4.28
N PRO A 381 15.75 -11.46 3.76
CA PRO A 381 15.40 -12.54 2.82
C PRO A 381 16.28 -12.59 1.55
N TRP A 382 16.76 -11.44 1.07
CA TRP A 382 17.54 -11.31 -0.16
C TRP A 382 18.98 -11.80 -0.06
N ARG A 383 19.56 -11.76 1.15
CA ARG A 383 20.88 -12.37 1.42
C ARG A 383 20.76 -13.89 1.57
N GLN A 384 19.53 -14.38 1.72
CA GLN A 384 19.25 -15.78 2.04
C GLN A 384 18.81 -16.58 0.82
N SER A 385 18.27 -15.93 -0.23
CA SER A 385 18.02 -16.57 -1.52
C SER A 385 19.35 -16.86 -2.22
N LEU A 386 19.77 -18.14 -2.20
CA LEU A 386 21.02 -18.61 -2.77
C LEU A 386 20.74 -19.78 -3.73
N SER A 387 21.45 -19.83 -4.85
CA SER A 387 21.48 -21.01 -5.73
C SER A 387 22.70 -21.87 -5.43
N ARG A 388 22.59 -23.18 -5.67
CA ARG A 388 23.64 -24.18 -5.49
C ARG A 388 23.73 -25.06 -6.73
N ILE A 389 24.87 -25.72 -6.90
CA ILE A 389 25.09 -26.69 -7.97
C ILE A 389 24.99 -28.08 -7.37
N LEU A 390 24.22 -28.96 -8.02
CA LEU A 390 24.14 -30.36 -7.63
C LEU A 390 25.47 -31.06 -7.88
N THR A 391 25.95 -31.83 -6.90
CA THR A 391 27.23 -32.53 -6.99
C THR A 391 27.08 -33.97 -7.50
N GLU A 392 25.89 -34.55 -7.36
CA GLU A 392 25.56 -35.93 -7.72
C GLU A 392 24.16 -36.00 -8.31
N ASP A 393 23.87 -37.06 -9.06
CA ASP A 393 22.53 -37.34 -9.57
C ASP A 393 21.56 -37.67 -8.41
N PRO A 394 20.27 -37.28 -8.50
CA PRO A 394 19.29 -37.56 -7.48
C PRO A 394 19.11 -39.07 -7.27
N VAL A 395 19.05 -39.48 -6.01
CA VAL A 395 18.86 -40.89 -5.63
C VAL A 395 17.47 -41.07 -5.00
N TRP A 396 16.70 -42.03 -5.50
CA TRP A 396 15.41 -42.38 -4.91
C TRP A 396 15.57 -43.08 -3.57
N GLU A 397 14.80 -42.63 -2.58
CA GLU A 397 14.80 -43.19 -1.23
C GLU A 397 13.44 -43.81 -0.91
N PRO A 398 13.31 -45.15 -0.97
CA PRO A 398 12.03 -45.83 -0.79
C PRO A 398 11.38 -45.58 0.57
N ASP A 399 12.20 -45.54 1.63
CA ASP A 399 11.71 -45.42 3.01
C ASP A 399 11.09 -44.04 3.30
N GLY A 400 11.50 -43.00 2.56
CA GLY A 400 10.97 -41.63 2.67
C GLY A 400 10.03 -41.23 1.52
N GLY A 401 9.92 -42.05 0.47
CA GLY A 401 9.16 -41.69 -0.74
C GLY A 401 9.66 -40.41 -1.40
N CYS A 402 10.98 -40.16 -1.37
CA CYS A 402 11.58 -38.89 -1.79
C CYS A 402 12.82 -39.08 -2.68
N TRP A 403 13.17 -38.03 -3.42
CA TRP A 403 14.43 -37.94 -4.15
C TRP A 403 15.46 -37.17 -3.31
N ARG A 404 16.55 -37.83 -2.95
CA ARG A 404 17.68 -37.17 -2.28
C ARG A 404 18.54 -36.46 -3.30
N ILE A 405 18.73 -35.16 -3.11
CA ILE A 405 19.67 -34.32 -3.85
C ILE A 405 20.86 -33.94 -2.97
N GLN A 406 22.03 -33.70 -3.58
CA GLN A 406 23.25 -33.25 -2.91
C GLN A 406 23.85 -32.04 -3.62
N TRP A 407 24.43 -31.10 -2.87
CA TRP A 407 25.05 -29.89 -3.40
C TRP A 407 26.24 -29.42 -2.55
N SER A 408 27.10 -28.57 -3.10
CA SER A 408 28.23 -28.00 -2.35
C SER A 408 27.89 -26.67 -1.68
N GLY A 409 28.23 -26.50 -0.40
CA GLY A 409 28.21 -25.22 0.30
C GLY A 409 26.94 -24.94 1.12
N SER A 410 27.13 -24.31 2.28
CA SER A 410 26.08 -23.96 3.26
C SER A 410 25.03 -23.00 2.70
N LEU A 411 23.75 -23.21 3.00
CA LEU A 411 22.64 -22.30 2.65
C LEU A 411 22.58 -21.05 3.56
N GLY A 412 23.40 -21.00 4.62
CA GLY A 412 23.51 -19.90 5.57
C GLY A 412 22.33 -19.77 6.54
N GLN A 413 21.15 -20.30 6.19
CA GLN A 413 19.93 -20.29 7.00
C GLN A 413 19.13 -21.57 6.78
N ARG A 414 18.32 -21.94 7.77
CA ARG A 414 17.43 -23.12 7.71
C ARG A 414 16.36 -22.96 6.63
N ARG A 415 15.86 -24.08 6.10
CA ARG A 415 14.65 -24.17 5.25
C ARG A 415 13.63 -25.07 5.93
N TYR A 416 12.62 -24.47 6.55
CA TYR A 416 11.65 -25.24 7.33
C TYR A 416 10.74 -26.07 6.43
N SER A 417 10.59 -27.34 6.78
CA SER A 417 9.58 -28.25 6.28
C SER A 417 9.11 -29.17 7.39
N GLY A 418 7.80 -29.20 7.63
CA GLY A 418 7.20 -30.02 8.67
C GLY A 418 5.68 -30.07 8.60
N THR A 419 5.13 -31.14 9.18
CA THR A 419 3.69 -31.29 9.44
C THR A 419 3.50 -31.33 10.95
N PHE A 420 2.55 -30.55 11.46
CA PHE A 420 2.30 -30.47 12.89
C PHE A 420 0.79 -30.37 13.17
N PRO A 421 0.34 -30.87 14.33
CA PRO A 421 -1.06 -30.79 14.73
C PRO A 421 -1.48 -29.36 15.05
N VAL A 422 -2.75 -29.04 14.79
CA VAL A 422 -3.41 -27.78 15.21
C VAL A 422 -4.76 -28.07 15.89
N GLY A 423 -4.97 -29.31 16.29
CA GLY A 423 -6.18 -29.85 16.88
C GLY A 423 -6.07 -31.37 16.94
N GLU A 424 -7.07 -32.05 17.49
CA GLU A 424 -7.04 -33.52 17.65
C GLU A 424 -6.97 -34.26 16.30
N GLU A 425 -7.68 -33.76 15.28
CA GLU A 425 -7.76 -34.39 13.94
C GLU A 425 -7.27 -33.47 12.80
N LYS A 426 -6.80 -32.25 13.12
CA LYS A 426 -6.36 -31.26 12.12
C LYS A 426 -4.85 -31.11 12.17
N THR A 427 -4.20 -31.16 11.00
CA THR A 427 -2.77 -30.87 10.85
C THR A 427 -2.55 -29.77 9.83
N VAL A 428 -1.45 -29.03 10.01
CA VAL A 428 -0.95 -28.06 9.02
C VAL A 428 0.41 -28.53 8.54
N THR A 429 0.61 -28.41 7.24
CA THR A 429 1.88 -28.73 6.58
C THR A 429 2.45 -27.44 6.00
N LEU A 430 3.64 -27.04 6.45
CA LEU A 430 4.40 -25.92 5.88
C LEU A 430 5.71 -26.48 5.34
N ARG A 431 6.02 -26.22 4.07
CA ARG A 431 7.18 -26.82 3.38
C ARG A 431 7.94 -25.81 2.55
N ALA A 432 9.25 -25.77 2.76
CA ALA A 432 10.19 -25.19 1.83
C ALA A 432 10.09 -25.86 0.45
N ALA A 433 10.59 -25.17 -0.56
CA ALA A 433 10.67 -25.63 -1.93
C ALA A 433 12.10 -25.50 -2.47
N VAL A 434 12.42 -26.33 -3.46
CA VAL A 434 13.64 -26.26 -4.27
C VAL A 434 13.23 -26.17 -5.73
N ALA A 435 13.90 -25.32 -6.51
CA ALA A 435 13.56 -25.07 -7.91
C ALA A 435 14.80 -25.14 -8.80
N ARG A 436 14.71 -25.81 -9.95
CA ARG A 436 15.81 -25.91 -10.92
C ARG A 436 15.84 -24.71 -11.86
N LEU A 437 17.02 -24.08 -12.00
CA LEU A 437 17.23 -22.82 -12.70
C LEU A 437 17.82 -22.95 -14.11
N ASP A 438 18.66 -23.96 -14.37
CA ASP A 438 19.33 -24.14 -15.66
C ASP A 438 18.39 -24.65 -16.76
N ARG A 439 18.64 -24.21 -18.00
CA ARG A 439 17.91 -24.61 -19.22
C ARG A 439 18.90 -24.67 -20.39
N THR A 440 18.58 -25.44 -21.43
CA THR A 440 19.43 -25.55 -22.63
C THR A 440 19.30 -24.35 -23.56
N VAL A 441 18.16 -23.66 -23.55
CA VAL A 441 17.95 -22.39 -24.27
C VAL A 441 18.11 -21.23 -23.31
N ILE A 442 19.02 -20.30 -23.62
CA ILE A 442 19.41 -19.20 -22.73
C ILE A 442 19.33 -17.88 -23.49
N ILE A 443 18.57 -16.92 -22.98
CA ILE A 443 18.57 -15.53 -23.42
C ILE A 443 19.11 -14.69 -22.28
N GLU A 444 20.20 -13.99 -22.52
CA GLU A 444 20.91 -13.24 -21.48
C GLU A 444 21.38 -11.86 -21.93
N SER A 445 21.67 -11.02 -20.94
CA SER A 445 22.51 -9.84 -21.14
C SER A 445 23.97 -10.26 -21.10
N ALA A 446 24.75 -9.89 -22.12
CA ALA A 446 26.19 -10.12 -22.11
C ALA A 446 26.89 -9.35 -20.98
N SER A 447 26.35 -8.19 -20.63
CA SER A 447 26.77 -7.37 -19.49
C SER A 447 25.58 -6.61 -18.90
N ILE A 448 25.61 -6.36 -17.59
CA ILE A 448 24.74 -5.38 -16.94
C ILE A 448 25.41 -4.01 -17.05
N ASP A 449 24.73 -3.06 -17.69
CA ASP A 449 25.18 -1.68 -17.72
C ASP A 449 24.69 -0.96 -16.46
N THR A 450 25.60 -0.31 -15.74
CA THR A 450 25.30 0.48 -14.54
C THR A 450 25.44 1.98 -14.75
N THR A 451 25.72 2.40 -15.99
CA THR A 451 25.87 3.81 -16.37
C THR A 451 24.54 4.53 -16.12
N GLY A 452 24.58 5.67 -15.40
CA GLY A 452 23.36 6.39 -15.01
C GLY A 452 22.70 5.91 -13.71
N GLY A 453 23.34 5.03 -12.93
CA GLY A 453 22.91 4.70 -11.56
C GLY A 453 21.80 3.65 -11.44
N SER A 454 21.35 3.06 -12.55
CA SER A 454 20.41 1.92 -12.58
C SER A 454 21.08 0.71 -13.23
N GLN A 455 20.58 -0.50 -12.97
CA GLN A 455 21.04 -1.71 -13.66
C GLN A 455 20.22 -1.95 -14.93
N TYR A 456 20.91 -1.97 -16.07
CA TYR A 456 20.34 -2.15 -17.40
C TYR A 456 20.86 -3.42 -18.05
N GLY A 457 20.01 -4.45 -18.03
CA GLY A 457 20.12 -5.62 -18.90
C GLY A 457 19.45 -5.39 -20.26
N GLY A 458 19.38 -6.46 -21.05
CA GLY A 458 18.54 -6.56 -22.23
C GLY A 458 17.13 -6.98 -21.87
N HIS A 459 16.22 -6.87 -22.82
CA HIS A 459 14.81 -7.18 -22.63
C HIS A 459 14.17 -7.69 -23.92
N ILE A 460 13.02 -8.33 -23.78
CA ILE A 460 12.16 -8.75 -24.88
C ILE A 460 10.91 -7.89 -24.83
N GLU A 461 10.58 -7.24 -25.94
CA GLU A 461 9.39 -6.41 -26.08
C GLU A 461 8.51 -7.00 -27.19
N VAL A 462 7.30 -7.41 -26.82
CA VAL A 462 6.31 -8.02 -27.71
C VAL A 462 5.18 -7.03 -27.91
N PHE A 463 4.81 -6.79 -29.17
CA PHE A 463 3.79 -5.80 -29.49
C PHE A 463 3.12 -6.08 -30.84
N ASP A 464 2.00 -5.39 -31.08
CA ASP A 464 1.32 -5.37 -32.36
C ASP A 464 1.63 -4.11 -33.15
N VAL A 465 1.47 -4.22 -34.47
CA VAL A 465 1.89 -3.18 -35.42
C VAL A 465 0.82 -3.00 -36.46
N GLN A 466 0.30 -1.79 -36.54
CA GLN A 466 -0.63 -1.38 -37.59
C GLN A 466 0.15 -0.96 -38.85
N LEU A 467 -0.02 -1.70 -39.95
CA LEU A 467 0.63 -1.38 -41.22
C LEU A 467 -0.26 -0.42 -42.04
N GLN A 468 0.13 0.85 -42.13
CA GLN A 468 -0.62 1.89 -42.85
C GLN A 468 -0.76 1.63 -44.36
N ASP A 469 0.22 0.96 -44.99
CA ASP A 469 0.30 0.80 -46.44
C ASP A 469 -0.31 -0.53 -46.98
N LEU A 470 -0.77 -1.42 -46.08
CA LEU A 470 -1.30 -2.74 -46.43
C LEU A 470 -2.70 -2.93 -45.85
N ALA A 471 -3.71 -2.27 -46.45
CA ALA A 471 -5.14 -2.53 -46.21
C ALA A 471 -5.60 -2.63 -44.74
N GLY A 472 -4.91 -1.97 -43.80
CA GLY A 472 -5.21 -2.07 -42.36
C GLY A 472 -4.84 -3.42 -41.73
N SER A 473 -3.90 -4.18 -42.30
CA SER A 473 -3.40 -5.42 -41.70
C SER A 473 -2.56 -5.14 -40.45
N THR A 474 -2.86 -5.83 -39.35
CA THR A 474 -2.10 -5.78 -38.10
C THR A 474 -1.14 -6.97 -38.03
N MET A 475 0.15 -6.70 -37.84
CA MET A 475 1.11 -7.74 -37.44
C MET A 475 1.07 -7.89 -35.93
N VAL A 476 1.10 -9.12 -35.44
CA VAL A 476 0.89 -9.43 -34.03
C VAL A 476 2.05 -10.27 -33.53
N GLY A 477 2.78 -9.73 -32.54
CA GLY A 477 3.79 -10.49 -31.82
C GLY A 477 3.20 -11.73 -31.15
N GLU A 478 3.82 -12.90 -31.23
CA GLU A 478 3.40 -14.09 -30.47
C GLU A 478 4.62 -14.79 -29.86
N LEU A 479 4.47 -15.25 -28.61
CA LEU A 479 5.49 -16.01 -27.90
C LEU A 479 4.98 -17.40 -27.52
N ASN A 480 5.74 -18.43 -27.90
CA ASN A 480 5.64 -19.75 -27.31
C ASN A 480 7.00 -20.17 -26.76
N MET A 481 7.21 -19.88 -25.49
CA MET A 481 8.49 -20.06 -24.81
C MET A 481 8.37 -21.15 -23.76
N GLN A 482 9.07 -22.26 -24.03
CA GLN A 482 9.09 -23.43 -23.17
C GLN A 482 10.52 -23.82 -22.83
N TYR A 483 10.77 -24.04 -21.54
CA TYR A 483 12.08 -24.44 -21.01
C TYR A 483 13.22 -23.52 -21.44
N THR A 484 12.97 -22.21 -21.40
CA THR A 484 13.95 -21.15 -21.70
C THR A 484 14.40 -20.44 -20.43
N ARG A 485 15.70 -20.16 -20.31
CA ARG A 485 16.27 -19.35 -19.24
C ARG A 485 16.43 -17.90 -19.71
N PHE A 486 15.85 -16.98 -18.96
CA PHE A 486 16.05 -15.54 -19.05
C PHE A 486 17.00 -15.10 -17.94
N HIS A 487 18.21 -14.70 -18.29
CA HIS A 487 19.25 -14.39 -17.31
C HIS A 487 19.70 -12.93 -17.40
N ASN A 488 19.75 -12.23 -16.26
CA ASN A 488 20.22 -10.84 -16.20
C ASN A 488 19.43 -9.89 -17.14
N LEU A 489 18.15 -10.18 -17.40
CA LEU A 489 17.29 -9.37 -18.26
C LEU A 489 16.47 -8.35 -17.45
N GLY A 490 15.97 -7.32 -18.13
CA GLY A 490 15.24 -6.18 -17.58
C GLY A 490 16.01 -4.89 -17.76
N LYS A 491 15.32 -3.75 -17.65
CA LYS A 491 15.92 -2.42 -17.72
C LYS A 491 15.39 -1.57 -16.59
N GLY A 492 16.21 -1.34 -15.57
CA GLY A 492 15.82 -0.64 -14.36
C GLY A 492 14.99 0.61 -14.66
N ALA A 493 13.76 0.65 -14.13
CA ALA A 493 12.77 1.70 -14.34
C ALA A 493 12.24 1.94 -15.77
N LEU A 494 12.62 1.15 -16.78
CA LEU A 494 12.18 1.31 -18.18
C LEU A 494 11.33 0.14 -18.71
N SER A 495 11.79 -1.11 -18.57
CA SER A 495 11.05 -2.28 -19.07
C SER A 495 11.41 -3.56 -18.29
N ALA A 496 10.48 -4.51 -18.27
CA ALA A 496 10.66 -5.83 -17.67
C ALA A 496 11.64 -6.70 -18.47
N ALA A 497 12.01 -7.88 -17.96
CA ALA A 497 12.79 -8.85 -18.72
C ALA A 497 12.04 -9.32 -19.98
N VAL A 498 10.75 -9.58 -19.84
CA VAL A 498 9.80 -9.77 -20.94
C VAL A 498 8.61 -8.86 -20.71
N LYS A 499 8.37 -7.95 -21.65
CA LYS A 499 7.21 -7.06 -21.65
C LYS A 499 6.34 -7.35 -22.87
N VAL A 500 5.03 -7.49 -22.64
CA VAL A 500 4.02 -7.69 -23.68
C VAL A 500 3.07 -6.51 -23.64
N THR A 501 2.94 -5.80 -24.75
CA THR A 501 2.08 -4.64 -24.90
C THR A 501 1.25 -4.77 -26.17
N TYR A 502 -0.07 -4.92 -26.06
CA TYR A 502 -0.95 -4.86 -27.22
C TYR A 502 -1.85 -3.63 -27.18
N SER A 503 -1.98 -2.98 -28.33
CA SER A 503 -2.85 -1.82 -28.57
C SER A 503 -4.15 -2.18 -29.29
N SER A 504 -4.21 -3.38 -29.88
CA SER A 504 -5.34 -3.85 -30.70
C SER A 504 -6.04 -5.06 -30.10
N ASN A 505 -7.31 -5.26 -30.47
CA ASN A 505 -8.01 -6.52 -30.25
C ASN A 505 -7.87 -7.42 -31.49
N PHE A 506 -7.78 -8.73 -31.30
CA PHE A 506 -7.48 -9.69 -32.36
C PHE A 506 -8.56 -10.76 -32.49
N GLU A 507 -8.85 -11.19 -33.72
CA GLU A 507 -9.76 -12.31 -34.02
C GLU A 507 -9.18 -13.21 -35.13
N PRO A 508 -8.78 -14.46 -34.83
CA PRO A 508 -8.67 -15.04 -33.49
C PRO A 508 -7.53 -14.40 -32.67
N PRO A 509 -7.60 -14.41 -31.33
CA PRO A 509 -6.53 -13.87 -30.50
C PRO A 509 -5.26 -14.74 -30.54
N PRO A 510 -4.05 -14.13 -30.56
CA PRO A 510 -2.81 -14.88 -30.37
C PRO A 510 -2.78 -15.56 -28.99
N VAL A 511 -2.00 -16.62 -28.83
CA VAL A 511 -1.86 -17.31 -27.55
C VAL A 511 -0.42 -17.21 -27.08
N LEU A 512 -0.22 -16.68 -25.87
CA LEU A 512 1.10 -16.56 -25.27
C LEU A 512 1.34 -17.70 -24.28
N ILE A 513 2.45 -18.42 -24.47
CA ILE A 513 2.79 -19.57 -23.65
C ILE A 513 4.15 -19.34 -23.00
N PHE A 514 4.15 -19.38 -21.66
CA PHE A 514 5.32 -19.42 -20.81
C PHE A 514 5.23 -20.69 -19.96
N HIS A 515 5.91 -21.75 -20.40
CA HIS A 515 5.89 -23.04 -19.73
C HIS A 515 7.28 -23.49 -19.29
N GLY A 516 7.46 -23.84 -18.03
CA GLY A 516 8.70 -24.46 -17.56
C GLY A 516 9.95 -23.58 -17.64
N ASN A 517 9.80 -22.27 -17.86
CA ASN A 517 10.93 -21.33 -18.02
C ASN A 517 11.58 -20.98 -16.68
N SER A 518 12.77 -20.40 -16.74
CA SER A 518 13.43 -19.81 -15.57
C SER A 518 13.83 -18.35 -15.82
N TRP A 519 13.49 -17.46 -14.90
CA TRP A 519 14.04 -16.10 -14.83
C TRP A 519 15.05 -16.06 -13.69
N THR A 520 16.26 -15.55 -13.97
CA THR A 520 17.34 -15.53 -12.98
C THR A 520 18.02 -14.17 -12.98
N GLU A 521 18.10 -13.54 -11.80
CA GLU A 521 18.76 -12.24 -11.59
C GLU A 521 18.19 -11.13 -12.50
N SER A 522 16.86 -11.11 -12.69
CA SER A 522 16.23 -10.05 -13.48
C SER A 522 16.46 -8.69 -12.84
N THR A 523 16.94 -7.72 -13.62
CA THR A 523 17.25 -6.38 -13.11
C THR A 523 16.00 -5.51 -12.93
N GLU A 524 14.84 -6.01 -13.34
CA GLU A 524 13.49 -5.45 -13.21
C GLU A 524 12.48 -6.61 -13.14
N TYR A 525 11.16 -6.35 -13.28
CA TYR A 525 10.12 -7.40 -13.30
C TYR A 525 10.47 -8.54 -14.27
N ALA A 526 10.19 -9.78 -13.92
CA ALA A 526 10.43 -10.92 -14.80
C ALA A 526 9.49 -10.92 -16.01
N LEU A 527 8.19 -10.73 -15.78
CA LEU A 527 7.15 -10.68 -16.80
C LEU A 527 6.17 -9.54 -16.53
N HIS A 528 5.97 -8.68 -17.52
CA HIS A 528 4.99 -7.59 -17.46
C HIS A 528 4.03 -7.67 -18.66
N LEU A 529 2.74 -7.78 -18.36
CA LEU A 529 1.65 -7.80 -19.34
C LEU A 529 0.85 -6.50 -19.26
N GLU A 530 0.78 -5.78 -20.37
CA GLU A 530 0.10 -4.49 -20.52
C GLU A 530 -0.96 -4.59 -21.63
N SER A 531 -2.24 -4.41 -21.27
CA SER A 531 -3.39 -4.39 -22.19
C SER A 531 -3.43 -5.57 -23.17
N ALA A 532 -3.02 -6.77 -22.74
CA ALA A 532 -2.79 -7.86 -23.66
C ALA A 532 -4.09 -8.44 -24.27
N ASN A 533 -5.23 -8.42 -23.57
CA ASN A 533 -6.54 -8.96 -23.99
C ASN A 533 -6.53 -10.36 -24.66
N VAL A 534 -5.46 -11.13 -24.52
CA VAL A 534 -5.24 -12.40 -25.20
C VAL A 534 -4.98 -13.54 -24.20
N PRO A 535 -5.28 -14.80 -24.56
CA PRO A 535 -4.98 -15.93 -23.69
C PRO A 535 -3.48 -16.04 -23.38
N VAL A 536 -3.12 -15.96 -22.09
CA VAL A 536 -1.74 -16.16 -21.62
C VAL A 536 -1.69 -17.30 -20.62
N LEU A 537 -0.80 -18.26 -20.88
CA LEU A 537 -0.53 -19.43 -20.04
C LEU A 537 0.83 -19.24 -19.37
N ILE A 538 0.84 -19.08 -18.04
CA ILE A 538 2.05 -18.95 -17.22
C ILE A 538 2.08 -20.15 -16.27
N THR A 539 2.78 -21.21 -16.67
CA THR A 539 2.70 -22.52 -16.00
C THR A 539 4.07 -23.09 -15.65
N SER A 540 4.23 -23.57 -14.42
CA SER A 540 5.42 -24.30 -13.97
C SER A 540 6.74 -23.54 -14.17
N ASN A 541 6.70 -22.21 -14.13
CA ASN A 541 7.89 -21.38 -14.27
C ASN A 541 8.57 -21.11 -12.93
N VAL A 542 9.88 -20.84 -12.98
CA VAL A 542 10.68 -20.44 -11.83
C VAL A 542 11.18 -19.02 -12.00
N MET A 543 11.04 -18.16 -11.00
CA MET A 543 11.58 -16.81 -11.01
C MET A 543 12.46 -16.62 -9.78
N PHE A 544 13.75 -16.42 -9.99
CA PHE A 544 14.75 -16.36 -8.94
C PHE A 544 15.48 -15.02 -8.96
N ARG A 545 15.42 -14.30 -7.84
CA ARG A 545 16.13 -13.02 -7.64
C ARG A 545 15.79 -11.95 -8.68
N SER A 546 14.52 -11.88 -9.06
CA SER A 546 13.99 -10.78 -9.87
C SER A 546 13.81 -9.52 -9.01
N LYS A 547 14.10 -8.36 -9.60
CA LYS A 547 13.84 -7.07 -8.97
C LYS A 547 12.40 -6.60 -9.23
N ASN A 548 11.83 -5.86 -8.29
CA ASN A 548 10.49 -5.24 -8.29
C ASN A 548 9.30 -6.22 -8.41
N GLY A 549 9.46 -7.42 -8.96
CA GLY A 549 8.42 -8.45 -8.91
C GLY A 549 8.69 -9.62 -9.85
N GLY A 550 7.82 -10.61 -9.79
CA GLY A 550 7.82 -11.73 -10.72
C GLY A 550 6.88 -11.46 -11.89
N ILE A 551 5.58 -11.62 -11.65
CA ILE A 551 4.52 -11.44 -12.65
C ILE A 551 3.77 -10.15 -12.33
N PHE A 552 3.73 -9.24 -13.30
CA PHE A 552 2.89 -8.06 -13.24
C PHE A 552 1.90 -8.04 -14.40
N SER A 553 0.61 -8.05 -14.09
CA SER A 553 -0.46 -7.89 -15.07
C SER A 553 -1.27 -6.64 -14.80
N GLN A 554 -1.32 -5.75 -15.78
CA GLN A 554 -2.12 -4.53 -15.73
C GLN A 554 -3.56 -4.78 -16.19
N LYS A 555 -4.39 -3.75 -15.99
CA LYS A 555 -5.77 -3.70 -16.47
C LYS A 555 -5.83 -3.96 -17.99
N GLY A 556 -6.84 -4.69 -18.46
CA GLY A 556 -6.94 -5.13 -19.85
C GLY A 556 -6.18 -6.43 -20.16
N SER A 557 -5.76 -7.18 -19.14
CA SER A 557 -5.07 -8.47 -19.29
C SER A 557 -5.77 -9.54 -18.43
N ALA A 558 -7.05 -9.80 -18.68
CA ALA A 558 -7.86 -10.69 -17.84
C ALA A 558 -7.75 -12.18 -18.20
N ALA A 559 -7.36 -12.51 -19.44
CA ALA A 559 -7.34 -13.87 -19.97
C ALA A 559 -6.11 -14.70 -19.53
N LEU A 560 -5.80 -14.68 -18.22
CA LEU A 560 -4.59 -15.28 -17.64
C LEU A 560 -4.87 -16.59 -16.91
N GLN A 561 -4.01 -17.58 -17.16
CA GLN A 561 -3.88 -18.77 -16.34
C GLN A 561 -2.49 -18.83 -15.71
N ILE A 562 -2.42 -18.67 -14.39
CA ILE A 562 -1.19 -18.63 -13.60
C ILE A 562 -1.17 -19.86 -12.69
N LYS A 563 -0.45 -20.90 -13.08
CA LYS A 563 -0.48 -22.19 -12.40
C LYS A 563 0.90 -22.66 -12.02
N ASP A 564 1.06 -23.08 -10.77
CA ASP A 564 2.21 -23.86 -10.33
C ASP A 564 3.56 -23.17 -10.55
N ASN A 565 3.61 -21.84 -10.42
CA ASN A 565 4.86 -21.08 -10.55
C ASN A 565 5.55 -20.92 -9.18
N CYS A 566 6.88 -20.94 -9.19
CA CYS A 566 7.71 -20.77 -8.00
C CYS A 566 8.56 -19.49 -8.10
N ILE A 567 8.34 -18.54 -7.21
CA ILE A 567 9.01 -17.24 -7.19
C ILE A 567 9.81 -17.12 -5.90
N ILE A 568 11.13 -16.96 -6.01
CA ILE A 568 12.07 -17.02 -4.88
C ILE A 568 12.97 -15.78 -4.88
N GLY A 569 13.00 -15.07 -3.75
CA GLY A 569 14.03 -14.08 -3.43
C GLY A 569 13.88 -12.72 -4.11
N LEU A 570 12.71 -12.10 -4.03
CA LEU A 570 12.46 -10.82 -4.72
C LEU A 570 13.07 -9.62 -3.98
N TRP A 571 13.56 -8.66 -4.75
CA TRP A 571 14.24 -7.47 -4.25
C TRP A 571 13.70 -6.18 -4.86
N LEU A 572 13.82 -5.05 -4.17
CA LEU A 572 13.47 -3.75 -4.74
C LEU A 572 14.67 -3.18 -5.53
N ALA A 573 14.48 -2.84 -6.80
CA ALA A 573 15.51 -2.15 -7.55
C ALA A 573 15.87 -0.81 -6.90
N ASP A 574 17.14 -0.39 -6.99
CA ASP A 574 17.57 0.93 -6.49
C ASP A 574 16.81 2.08 -7.16
N THR A 575 16.25 1.84 -8.34
CA THR A 575 15.47 2.78 -9.14
C THR A 575 13.96 2.57 -9.08
N ALA A 576 13.48 1.66 -8.22
CA ALA A 576 12.08 1.54 -7.88
C ALA A 576 11.49 2.94 -7.67
N PRO A 577 10.49 3.38 -8.48
CA PRO A 577 10.01 4.75 -8.40
C PRO A 577 9.58 5.14 -6.99
N ARG A 578 10.17 6.25 -6.54
CA ARG A 578 9.92 6.91 -5.26
C ARG A 578 9.30 8.25 -5.60
N MET A 579 8.00 8.40 -5.36
CA MET A 579 7.37 9.70 -5.54
C MET A 579 7.62 10.52 -4.29
N VAL A 580 8.17 11.71 -4.43
CA VAL A 580 8.09 12.72 -3.38
C VAL A 580 6.80 13.48 -3.63
N LEU A 581 5.88 13.50 -2.67
CA LEU A 581 4.73 14.41 -2.73
C LEU A 581 5.24 15.86 -2.75
N GLN A 582 4.45 16.82 -3.23
CA GLN A 582 4.88 18.20 -3.49
C GLN A 582 5.51 18.95 -2.29
N THR A 583 5.44 18.38 -1.09
CA THR A 583 6.19 18.79 0.09
C THR A 583 7.39 17.85 0.27
N ASP A 584 8.62 18.39 0.25
CA ASP A 584 9.92 17.69 0.23
C ASP A 584 10.17 16.62 1.32
N GLU A 585 9.21 16.30 2.19
CA GLU A 585 9.34 15.38 3.32
C GLU A 585 8.59 14.03 3.17
N ASP A 586 7.63 13.90 2.26
CA ASP A 586 6.80 12.69 2.14
C ASP A 586 7.10 11.88 0.88
N VAL A 587 7.82 10.76 1.05
CA VAL A 587 8.10 9.79 0.00
C VAL A 587 6.98 8.73 -0.04
N VAL A 588 6.23 8.67 -1.14
CA VAL A 588 5.31 7.58 -1.48
C VAL A 588 6.07 6.53 -2.28
N VAL A 589 6.06 5.30 -1.76
CA VAL A 589 6.69 4.14 -2.43
C VAL A 589 5.63 3.36 -3.20
N MET A 590 5.92 3.04 -4.46
CA MET A 590 5.05 2.19 -5.27
C MET A 590 5.04 0.75 -4.73
N GLN A 591 3.94 0.02 -4.98
CA GLN A 591 3.78 -1.36 -4.53
C GLN A 591 4.44 -2.38 -5.46
N TYR A 592 5.12 -3.35 -4.85
CA TYR A 592 5.77 -4.45 -5.51
C TYR A 592 5.30 -5.78 -4.93
N ALA A 593 5.12 -6.78 -5.79
CA ALA A 593 4.69 -8.11 -5.37
C ALA A 593 5.35 -9.19 -6.23
N GLY A 594 5.45 -10.40 -5.69
CA GLY A 594 5.81 -11.55 -6.51
C GLY A 594 4.83 -11.81 -7.63
N ILE A 595 3.54 -11.75 -7.30
CA ILE A 595 2.46 -11.74 -8.29
C ILE A 595 1.56 -10.54 -8.03
N ARG A 596 1.53 -9.62 -8.99
CA ARG A 596 0.66 -8.45 -9.00
C ARG A 596 -0.34 -8.55 -10.14
N LEU A 597 -1.62 -8.51 -9.81
CA LEU A 597 -2.71 -8.48 -10.76
C LEU A 597 -3.57 -7.24 -10.53
N ASP A 598 -3.85 -6.50 -11.58
CA ASP A 598 -4.79 -5.37 -11.54
C ASP A 598 -6.19 -5.76 -12.08
N GLU A 599 -6.39 -7.01 -12.49
CA GLU A 599 -7.68 -7.60 -12.84
C GLU A 599 -7.73 -9.08 -12.41
N LEU A 600 -8.94 -9.63 -12.27
CA LEU A 600 -9.09 -11.03 -11.91
C LEU A 600 -8.62 -11.94 -13.06
N PRO A 601 -7.76 -12.94 -12.78
CA PRO A 601 -7.34 -13.90 -13.79
C PRO A 601 -8.48 -14.89 -14.09
N VAL A 602 -8.36 -15.63 -15.19
CA VAL A 602 -9.21 -16.82 -15.43
C VAL A 602 -8.93 -17.87 -14.35
N ARG A 603 -7.64 -18.06 -14.00
CA ARG A 603 -7.24 -18.99 -12.95
C ARG A 603 -5.88 -18.63 -12.34
N MET A 604 -5.76 -18.70 -11.02
CA MET A 604 -4.49 -18.62 -10.29
C MET A 604 -4.43 -19.72 -9.21
N ILE A 605 -3.62 -20.75 -9.42
CA ILE A 605 -3.61 -21.93 -8.54
C ILE A 605 -2.21 -22.53 -8.31
N GLY A 606 -1.92 -22.89 -7.06
CA GLY A 606 -0.72 -23.67 -6.73
C GLY A 606 0.58 -22.88 -6.79
N ASN A 607 0.55 -21.55 -6.80
CA ASN A 607 1.76 -20.74 -6.90
C ASN A 607 2.40 -20.56 -5.52
N LEU A 608 3.73 -20.46 -5.50
CA LEU A 608 4.53 -20.17 -4.32
C LEU A 608 5.32 -18.88 -4.54
N VAL A 609 5.17 -17.92 -3.62
CA VAL A 609 6.05 -16.75 -3.52
C VAL A 609 6.80 -16.83 -2.20
N SER A 610 8.12 -16.79 -2.27
CA SER A 610 8.97 -16.94 -1.09
C SER A 610 10.14 -15.96 -1.09
N GLY A 611 10.42 -15.36 0.08
CA GLY A 611 11.55 -14.43 0.21
C GLY A 611 11.32 -13.08 -0.49
N SER A 612 10.10 -12.55 -0.48
CA SER A 612 9.78 -11.25 -1.09
C SER A 612 10.09 -10.10 -0.15
N ARG A 613 10.90 -9.12 -0.58
CA ARG A 613 11.19 -7.90 0.18
C ARG A 613 10.07 -6.83 0.13
N ASP A 614 8.87 -7.21 -0.29
CA ASP A 614 7.63 -6.43 -0.20
C ASP A 614 6.46 -7.43 -0.06
N MET A 615 5.52 -7.45 -1.00
CA MET A 615 4.36 -8.34 -0.95
C MET A 615 4.65 -9.69 -1.60
N GLY A 616 4.02 -10.76 -1.10
CA GLY A 616 3.90 -12.02 -1.82
C GLY A 616 2.97 -11.86 -3.01
N TYR A 617 1.73 -11.44 -2.72
CA TYR A 617 0.66 -11.26 -3.70
C TYR A 617 -0.02 -9.90 -3.52
N LEU A 618 -0.33 -9.27 -4.64
CA LEU A 618 -1.24 -8.12 -4.73
C LEU A 618 -2.29 -8.46 -5.79
N THR A 619 -3.54 -8.69 -5.38
CA THR A 619 -4.58 -9.20 -6.29
C THR A 619 -5.96 -8.68 -5.87
N PRO A 620 -6.90 -8.49 -6.81
CA PRO A 620 -8.30 -8.29 -6.47
C PRO A 620 -8.85 -9.51 -5.75
N ALA A 621 -9.69 -9.28 -4.74
CA ALA A 621 -10.52 -10.32 -4.14
C ALA A 621 -11.51 -10.86 -5.18
N GLU A 622 -11.98 -12.10 -5.05
CA GLU A 622 -12.96 -12.64 -5.99
C GLU A 622 -14.38 -12.18 -5.64
N PRO A 623 -15.30 -12.03 -6.61
CA PRO A 623 -16.72 -11.99 -6.30
C PRO A 623 -17.17 -13.34 -5.72
N CYS A 624 -18.23 -13.35 -4.92
CA CYS A 624 -18.81 -14.59 -4.40
C CYS A 624 -19.67 -15.30 -5.47
N PRO A 625 -19.61 -16.65 -5.59
CA PRO A 625 -18.70 -17.59 -4.93
C PRO A 625 -17.29 -17.60 -5.56
N PRO A 626 -16.24 -18.05 -4.83
CA PRO A 626 -14.87 -18.07 -5.36
C PRO A 626 -14.78 -19.05 -6.54
N ARG A 627 -13.99 -18.72 -7.58
CA ARG A 627 -13.95 -19.49 -8.84
C ARG A 627 -12.58 -19.60 -9.52
N ALA A 628 -11.66 -18.68 -9.27
CA ALA A 628 -10.43 -18.51 -10.03
C ALA A 628 -9.17 -18.67 -9.16
N ILE A 629 -9.20 -18.27 -7.89
CA ILE A 629 -7.99 -18.12 -7.08
C ILE A 629 -8.02 -19.08 -5.88
N PHE A 630 -7.14 -20.09 -5.88
CA PHE A 630 -7.09 -21.09 -4.81
C PHE A 630 -5.69 -21.64 -4.61
N ASN A 631 -5.40 -22.10 -3.40
CA ASN A 631 -4.21 -22.88 -3.05
C ASN A 631 -2.91 -22.18 -3.43
N ASN A 632 -2.80 -20.88 -3.14
CA ASN A 632 -1.59 -20.10 -3.35
C ASN A 632 -0.91 -19.86 -2.00
N GLU A 633 0.42 -19.84 -2.01
CA GLU A 633 1.24 -19.77 -0.80
C GLU A 633 2.23 -18.61 -0.83
N ALA A 634 2.36 -17.91 0.30
CA ALA A 634 3.40 -16.91 0.56
C ALA A 634 4.22 -17.28 1.80
N ALA A 635 5.54 -17.28 1.70
CA ALA A 635 6.44 -17.69 2.80
C ALA A 635 7.63 -16.73 2.95
N GLY A 636 7.87 -16.21 4.15
CA GLY A 636 9.02 -15.32 4.38
C GLY A 636 8.93 -14.07 3.50
N VAL A 637 7.88 -13.29 3.69
CA VAL A 637 7.58 -12.05 2.94
C VAL A 637 7.28 -10.92 3.93
N ILE A 638 7.19 -9.67 3.48
CA ILE A 638 6.76 -8.58 4.38
C ILE A 638 5.24 -8.63 4.55
N VAL A 639 4.53 -8.55 3.42
CA VAL A 639 3.08 -8.74 3.37
C VAL A 639 2.79 -10.03 2.61
N GLY A 640 1.95 -10.91 3.17
CA GLY A 640 1.56 -12.16 2.51
C GLY A 640 0.74 -11.90 1.25
N VAL A 641 -0.50 -11.51 1.48
CA VAL A 641 -1.49 -11.23 0.45
C VAL A 641 -2.14 -9.90 0.74
N TYR A 642 -2.05 -8.97 -0.20
CA TYR A 642 -2.79 -7.74 -0.23
C TYR A 642 -4.00 -7.91 -1.14
N LEU A 643 -5.20 -7.90 -0.56
CA LEU A 643 -6.46 -8.06 -1.28
C LEU A 643 -7.05 -6.70 -1.65
N LEU A 644 -7.21 -6.45 -2.94
CA LEU A 644 -7.88 -5.27 -3.47
C LEU A 644 -9.39 -5.49 -3.47
N THR A 645 -10.16 -4.52 -2.98
CA THR A 645 -11.62 -4.63 -2.88
C THR A 645 -12.31 -4.72 -4.24
N GLN A 646 -13.42 -5.46 -4.29
CA GLN A 646 -14.35 -5.48 -5.42
C GLN A 646 -15.41 -4.38 -5.32
N THR A 647 -16.03 -4.02 -6.43
CA THR A 647 -17.14 -3.05 -6.51
C THR A 647 -18.53 -3.68 -6.29
N GLY A 648 -18.60 -5.01 -6.12
CA GLY A 648 -19.85 -5.76 -5.95
C GLY A 648 -20.40 -5.76 -4.51
N SER A 649 -21.49 -6.51 -4.29
CA SER A 649 -22.12 -6.65 -2.96
C SER A 649 -21.38 -7.64 -2.06
N CYS A 650 -20.70 -8.63 -2.65
CA CYS A 650 -19.98 -9.69 -1.95
C CYS A 650 -18.62 -9.96 -2.58
N GLN A 651 -17.60 -10.17 -1.74
CA GLN A 651 -16.27 -10.62 -2.16
C GLN A 651 -15.72 -11.73 -1.27
N THR A 652 -14.71 -12.46 -1.75
CA THR A 652 -14.16 -13.62 -1.06
C THR A 652 -12.69 -13.89 -1.40
N ALA A 653 -12.00 -14.55 -0.47
CA ALA A 653 -10.71 -15.19 -0.68
C ALA A 653 -10.72 -16.59 -0.05
N ASN A 654 -10.21 -17.58 -0.77
CA ASN A 654 -10.30 -18.98 -0.37
C ASN A 654 -8.97 -19.73 -0.55
N LEU A 655 -8.65 -20.64 0.37
CA LEU A 655 -7.48 -21.54 0.28
C LEU A 655 -6.16 -20.79 0.12
N TRP A 656 -5.83 -19.93 1.08
CA TRP A 656 -4.54 -19.25 1.14
C TRP A 656 -3.70 -19.78 2.28
N THR A 657 -2.42 -20.01 2.02
CA THR A 657 -1.44 -20.32 3.06
C THR A 657 -0.41 -19.21 3.12
N VAL A 658 -0.31 -18.53 4.25
CA VAL A 658 0.68 -17.47 4.44
C VAL A 658 1.43 -17.74 5.73
N TRP A 659 2.75 -17.74 5.67
CA TRP A 659 3.53 -17.93 6.88
C TRP A 659 4.82 -17.12 6.91
N LYS A 660 5.21 -16.72 8.12
CA LYS A 660 6.35 -15.84 8.37
C LYS A 660 6.25 -14.52 7.59
N ALA A 661 5.06 -13.91 7.59
CA ALA A 661 4.92 -12.53 7.12
C ALA A 661 5.48 -11.57 8.19
N ALA A 662 6.46 -10.77 7.84
CA ALA A 662 7.12 -9.85 8.77
C ALA A 662 6.24 -8.66 9.17
N HIS A 663 5.18 -8.37 8.43
CA HIS A 663 4.19 -7.35 8.78
C HIS A 663 2.80 -7.93 8.95
N ALA A 664 2.14 -8.25 7.83
CA ALA A 664 0.75 -8.69 7.79
C ALA A 664 0.61 -9.90 6.86
N ALA A 665 -0.07 -10.96 7.29
CA ALA A 665 -0.26 -12.14 6.47
C ALA A 665 -1.36 -11.92 5.42
N VAL A 666 -2.54 -11.50 5.85
CA VAL A 666 -3.68 -11.15 5.00
C VAL A 666 -4.07 -9.72 5.29
N TYR A 667 -3.83 -8.84 4.33
CA TYR A 667 -4.15 -7.42 4.41
C TYR A 667 -5.35 -7.09 3.53
N LEU A 668 -6.42 -6.57 4.13
CA LEU A 668 -7.60 -6.11 3.38
C LEU A 668 -7.69 -4.60 3.51
N SER A 669 -7.53 -3.90 2.39
CA SER A 669 -7.67 -2.45 2.35
C SER A 669 -8.97 -2.03 1.67
N ASP A 670 -9.59 -0.99 2.24
CA ASP A 670 -10.74 -0.27 1.70
C ASP A 670 -11.94 -1.12 1.29
N PHE A 671 -12.16 -2.25 1.95
CA PHE A 671 -13.27 -3.06 1.52
C PHE A 671 -14.61 -2.41 1.85
N ALA A 672 -15.36 -2.16 0.79
CA ALA A 672 -16.63 -1.43 0.82
C ALA A 672 -17.85 -2.37 0.64
N THR A 673 -17.60 -3.62 0.24
CA THR A 673 -18.63 -4.62 -0.01
C THR A 673 -19.42 -4.93 1.27
N SER A 674 -20.73 -5.16 1.15
CA SER A 674 -21.59 -5.51 2.29
C SER A 674 -21.19 -6.81 2.98
N GLN A 675 -20.57 -7.72 2.22
CA GLN A 675 -20.14 -9.04 2.69
C GLN A 675 -18.74 -9.38 2.15
N THR A 676 -17.82 -9.72 3.05
CA THR A 676 -16.48 -10.25 2.74
C THR A 676 -16.34 -11.63 3.37
N ILE A 677 -15.91 -12.65 2.62
CA ILE A 677 -15.78 -14.03 3.11
C ILE A 677 -14.34 -14.53 2.93
N LEU A 678 -13.64 -14.77 4.03
CA LEU A 678 -12.37 -15.47 4.09
C LEU A 678 -12.62 -16.92 4.50
N SER A 679 -12.16 -17.88 3.70
CA SER A 679 -12.40 -19.30 3.96
C SER A 679 -11.16 -20.14 3.73
N ASN A 680 -10.96 -21.14 4.58
CA ASN A 680 -9.83 -22.06 4.48
C ASN A 680 -8.47 -21.33 4.42
N ILE A 681 -8.31 -20.31 5.25
CA ILE A 681 -7.08 -19.53 5.34
C ILE A 681 -6.18 -20.15 6.41
N VAL A 682 -4.92 -20.38 6.08
CA VAL A 682 -3.88 -20.77 7.03
C VAL A 682 -2.91 -19.61 7.16
N VAL A 683 -2.80 -19.06 8.36
CA VAL A 683 -1.78 -18.05 8.70
C VAL A 683 -0.89 -18.57 9.80
N ALA A 684 0.42 -18.48 9.64
CA ALA A 684 1.36 -18.87 10.70
C ALA A 684 2.53 -17.89 10.86
N ASP A 685 3.05 -17.78 12.09
CA ASP A 685 4.32 -17.12 12.40
C ASP A 685 4.43 -15.66 11.90
N SER A 686 3.30 -14.99 11.73
CA SER A 686 3.24 -13.64 11.16
C SER A 686 3.12 -12.60 12.26
N HIS A 687 3.71 -11.43 12.05
CA HIS A 687 3.64 -10.35 13.05
C HIS A 687 2.19 -9.90 13.28
N MET A 688 1.43 -9.71 12.21
CA MET A 688 -0.02 -9.62 12.23
C MET A 688 -0.58 -10.66 11.25
N GLY A 689 -1.60 -11.41 11.67
CA GLY A 689 -2.19 -12.43 10.83
C GLY A 689 -3.19 -11.83 9.86
N ILE A 690 -4.43 -11.60 10.31
CA ILE A 690 -5.48 -10.97 9.50
C ILE A 690 -5.64 -9.51 9.94
N LEU A 691 -5.49 -8.58 8.99
CA LEU A 691 -5.59 -7.14 9.21
C LEU A 691 -6.65 -6.51 8.28
N PRO A 692 -7.90 -6.33 8.77
CA PRO A 692 -9.01 -5.87 7.95
C PRO A 692 -9.37 -4.38 8.13
N TYR A 693 -9.26 -3.58 7.07
CA TYR A 693 -9.68 -2.17 7.03
C TYR A 693 -10.91 -1.96 6.14
N MET A 694 -12.03 -1.60 6.75
CA MET A 694 -13.30 -1.32 6.09
C MET A 694 -13.36 0.12 5.59
N SER A 695 -13.91 0.34 4.40
CA SER A 695 -14.21 1.69 3.90
C SER A 695 -15.71 1.95 3.77
N ILE A 696 -16.03 3.22 3.53
CA ILE A 696 -17.39 3.72 3.35
C ILE A 696 -18.00 3.19 2.04
N GLY A 697 -19.21 2.62 2.12
CA GLY A 697 -19.90 2.05 0.94
C GLY A 697 -21.20 1.31 1.24
N SER A 698 -21.31 0.67 2.42
CA SER A 698 -22.53 0.03 2.94
C SER A 698 -22.84 0.52 4.36
N ALA A 699 -24.12 0.52 4.74
CA ALA A 699 -24.59 0.84 6.10
C ALA A 699 -24.29 -0.28 7.12
N PHE A 700 -24.14 -1.53 6.66
CA PHE A 700 -23.69 -2.65 7.48
C PHE A 700 -22.71 -3.52 6.69
N ARG A 701 -21.55 -3.82 7.29
CA ARG A 701 -20.45 -4.58 6.67
C ARG A 701 -20.18 -5.84 7.47
N ARG A 702 -20.04 -6.97 6.79
CA ARG A 702 -19.81 -8.26 7.43
C ARG A 702 -18.51 -8.88 6.93
N LEU A 703 -17.64 -9.25 7.86
CA LEU A 703 -16.46 -10.06 7.57
C LEU A 703 -16.69 -11.47 8.13
N PHE A 704 -16.73 -12.47 7.27
CA PHE A 704 -16.82 -13.86 7.66
C PHE A 704 -15.44 -14.51 7.57
N ILE A 705 -14.98 -15.15 8.63
CA ILE A 705 -13.76 -15.97 8.68
C ILE A 705 -14.20 -17.40 9.01
N ARG A 706 -14.02 -18.31 8.06
CA ARG A 706 -14.58 -19.68 8.13
C ARG A 706 -13.48 -20.72 7.94
N ASN A 707 -13.57 -21.84 8.66
CA ASN A 707 -12.69 -23.01 8.46
C ASN A 707 -11.20 -22.64 8.41
N SER A 708 -10.77 -21.67 9.22
CA SER A 708 -9.45 -21.05 9.09
C SER A 708 -8.59 -21.36 10.30
N ILE A 709 -7.28 -21.43 10.08
CA ILE A 709 -6.29 -21.81 11.08
C ILE A 709 -5.30 -20.66 11.22
N ILE A 710 -5.26 -20.06 12.41
CA ILE A 710 -4.43 -18.90 12.74
C ILE A 710 -3.43 -19.35 13.81
N ILE A 711 -2.15 -19.31 13.46
CA ILE A 711 -1.07 -19.86 14.28
C ILE A 711 -0.13 -18.74 14.73
N GLY A 712 0.09 -18.64 16.04
CA GLY A 712 1.12 -17.79 16.65
C GLY A 712 2.50 -18.34 16.33
N THR A 713 3.02 -19.23 17.18
CA THR A 713 4.36 -19.82 17.06
C THR A 713 4.36 -21.28 16.68
N SER A 714 4.29 -21.51 15.38
CA SER A 714 4.45 -22.86 14.84
C SER A 714 5.88 -23.38 15.09
N PRO A 715 6.14 -24.69 14.92
CA PRO A 715 7.50 -25.22 14.96
C PRO A 715 8.45 -24.60 13.92
N ALA A 716 7.94 -23.87 12.92
CA ALA A 716 8.76 -23.08 12.03
C ALA A 716 9.34 -21.82 12.69
N GLY A 717 8.72 -21.26 13.73
CA GLY A 717 9.08 -19.99 14.37
C GLY A 717 9.76 -20.06 15.73
N THR A 718 10.06 -21.28 16.24
CA THR A 718 10.50 -21.53 17.64
C THR A 718 11.96 -21.21 17.94
N ASN A 719 12.83 -21.07 16.93
CA ASN A 719 14.28 -20.95 17.15
C ASN A 719 14.73 -19.55 17.61
N CYS A 720 13.87 -18.54 17.61
CA CYS A 720 14.21 -17.16 18.04
C CYS A 720 15.43 -16.52 17.34
N GLU A 721 15.93 -17.14 16.27
CA GLU A 721 17.13 -16.72 15.55
C GLU A 721 16.81 -15.82 14.35
N SER A 722 15.57 -15.89 13.84
CA SER A 722 15.11 -15.16 12.65
C SER A 722 13.60 -14.95 12.68
N SER A 723 13.11 -13.95 11.95
CA SER A 723 11.68 -13.57 11.94
C SER A 723 11.19 -13.28 13.37
N THR A 724 12.04 -12.62 14.16
CA THR A 724 11.79 -12.27 15.57
C THR A 724 11.06 -10.95 15.71
N TRP A 725 11.31 -10.03 14.80
CA TRP A 725 10.74 -8.69 14.83
C TRP A 725 9.95 -8.41 13.56
N CYS A 726 9.02 -7.47 13.67
CA CYS A 726 8.29 -7.04 12.49
C CYS A 726 9.20 -6.32 11.50
N ARG A 727 8.71 -6.09 10.28
CA ARG A 727 9.31 -5.16 9.33
C ARG A 727 8.20 -4.36 8.69
N THR A 728 8.34 -3.05 8.62
CA THR A 728 7.31 -2.17 8.07
C THR A 728 7.95 -1.06 7.28
N GLN A 729 7.30 -0.67 6.20
CA GLN A 729 7.80 0.46 5.42
C GLN A 729 7.45 1.75 6.14
N THR A 730 8.30 2.78 6.00
CA THR A 730 7.92 4.15 6.35
C THR A 730 8.47 5.11 5.30
N PRO A 731 8.02 6.38 5.25
CA PRO A 731 8.63 7.37 4.37
C PRO A 731 10.15 7.52 4.58
N LYS A 732 10.63 7.32 5.81
CA LYS A 732 12.06 7.41 6.19
C LYS A 732 12.81 6.08 6.11
N ASP A 733 12.07 4.97 6.01
CA ASP A 733 12.57 3.62 5.84
C ASP A 733 11.82 2.92 4.69
N PRO A 734 12.10 3.32 3.44
CA PRO A 734 11.46 2.76 2.26
C PRO A 734 11.90 1.32 1.97
N TYR A 735 12.94 0.82 2.65
CA TYR A 735 13.50 -0.52 2.46
C TYR A 735 13.06 -1.52 3.54
N MET A 736 12.23 -1.07 4.49
CA MET A 736 11.64 -1.91 5.54
C MET A 736 12.72 -2.58 6.41
N ASP A 737 13.79 -1.84 6.70
CA ASP A 737 14.88 -2.31 7.55
C ASP A 737 14.55 -2.18 9.05
N GLY A 738 13.58 -1.35 9.39
CA GLY A 738 13.02 -1.18 10.73
C GLY A 738 11.60 -1.72 10.86
N CYS A 739 11.05 -1.50 12.04
CA CYS A 739 9.70 -1.91 12.41
C CYS A 739 9.08 -0.77 13.20
N GLU A 740 7.97 -0.29 12.68
CA GLU A 740 7.17 0.80 13.19
C GLU A 740 5.70 0.34 13.19
N SER A 741 5.50 -0.98 13.41
CA SER A 741 4.18 -1.56 13.62
C SER A 741 3.49 -0.91 14.82
N MET A 742 2.16 -0.80 14.77
CA MET A 742 1.36 -0.30 15.90
C MET A 742 1.67 -1.02 17.23
N TYR A 743 2.06 -2.29 17.20
CA TYR A 743 2.34 -3.08 18.40
C TYR A 743 3.80 -3.09 18.86
N VAL A 744 4.68 -2.28 18.23
CA VAL A 744 6.09 -2.15 18.63
C VAL A 744 6.23 -1.73 20.08
N GLY A 745 5.45 -0.74 20.52
CA GLY A 745 5.50 -0.25 21.90
C GLY A 745 5.05 -1.28 22.94
N ALA A 746 4.16 -2.19 22.53
CA ALA A 746 3.63 -3.27 23.36
C ALA A 746 4.53 -4.52 23.41
N ASN A 747 5.67 -4.52 22.69
CA ASN A 747 6.54 -5.68 22.55
C ASN A 747 5.77 -6.96 22.12
N LEU A 748 4.77 -6.82 21.24
CA LEU A 748 4.09 -7.98 20.66
C LEU A 748 4.88 -8.52 19.49
N ARG A 749 5.24 -9.80 19.54
CA ARG A 749 5.83 -10.52 18.42
C ARG A 749 4.79 -10.84 17.37
N ARG A 750 3.62 -11.35 17.79
CA ARG A 750 2.58 -11.87 16.88
C ARG A 750 1.18 -11.53 17.36
N VAL A 751 0.34 -11.12 16.43
CA VAL A 751 -1.09 -10.90 16.62
C VAL A 751 -1.86 -11.72 15.58
N GLY A 752 -2.68 -12.68 16.01
CA GLY A 752 -3.40 -13.57 15.08
C GLY A 752 -4.47 -12.84 14.26
N PHE A 753 -5.36 -12.13 14.94
CA PHE A 753 -6.39 -11.30 14.35
C PHE A 753 -6.36 -9.91 14.99
N VAL A 754 -6.32 -8.89 14.13
CA VAL A 754 -6.44 -7.49 14.55
C VAL A 754 -7.88 -7.05 14.31
N ALA A 755 -8.50 -6.43 15.32
CA ALA A 755 -9.87 -5.94 15.21
C ALA A 755 -10.07 -5.05 13.97
N ALA A 756 -11.22 -5.19 13.32
CA ALA A 756 -11.56 -4.41 12.13
C ALA A 756 -11.82 -2.94 12.49
N ILE A 757 -11.41 -2.03 11.59
CA ILE A 757 -11.65 -0.59 11.72
C ILE A 757 -12.36 -0.04 10.49
N GLN A 758 -12.99 1.11 10.63
CA GLN A 758 -13.56 1.86 9.52
C GLN A 758 -12.78 3.12 9.21
N THR A 759 -12.43 3.28 7.94
CA THR A 759 -11.75 4.45 7.40
C THR A 759 -12.75 5.38 6.71
N ALA A 760 -12.58 6.70 6.91
CA ALA A 760 -13.41 7.75 6.34
C ALA A 760 -13.32 7.88 4.83
N ASN A 761 -12.09 7.77 4.35
CA ASN A 761 -11.70 7.94 2.97
C ASN A 761 -11.27 6.57 2.47
N LYS A 762 -11.61 6.28 1.22
CA LYS A 762 -10.96 5.19 0.49
C LYS A 762 -9.48 5.57 0.35
N LYS A 763 -8.59 4.78 0.95
CA LYS A 763 -7.16 5.10 1.13
C LYS A 763 -6.31 4.57 -0.03
N SER A 764 -6.75 3.49 -0.64
CA SER A 764 -6.34 3.04 -1.95
C SER A 764 -7.04 3.89 -3.01
N CYS A 765 -6.22 4.46 -3.89
CA CYS A 765 -6.69 5.06 -5.14
C CYS A 765 -7.53 4.10 -6.00
N TRP A 766 -7.48 2.78 -5.70
CA TRP A 766 -8.22 1.72 -6.39
C TRP A 766 -9.72 1.99 -6.41
N MET A 767 -10.24 2.65 -5.38
CA MET A 767 -11.66 2.95 -5.24
C MET A 767 -12.02 4.43 -5.46
N THR A 768 -11.04 5.34 -5.55
CA THR A 768 -11.23 6.80 -5.59
C THR A 768 -10.81 7.47 -6.88
N GLU A 769 -9.82 6.94 -7.59
CA GLU A 769 -9.23 7.57 -8.77
C GLU A 769 -9.34 6.64 -9.99
N PRO A 770 -9.40 7.19 -11.22
CA PRO A 770 -9.16 6.41 -12.42
C PRO A 770 -7.82 5.67 -12.29
N TYR A 771 -7.80 4.38 -12.64
CA TYR A 771 -6.64 3.50 -12.44
C TYR A 771 -5.31 4.09 -12.98
N GLU A 772 -5.34 4.83 -14.09
CA GLU A 772 -4.19 5.53 -14.67
C GLU A 772 -3.51 6.54 -13.72
N LYS A 773 -4.27 7.09 -12.77
CA LYS A 773 -3.80 7.97 -11.68
C LYS A 773 -3.59 7.22 -10.37
N CYS A 774 -4.01 5.95 -10.30
CA CYS A 774 -3.97 5.15 -9.11
C CYS A 774 -2.58 4.56 -8.88
N ARG A 775 -1.85 5.14 -7.92
CA ARG A 775 -0.63 4.56 -7.35
C ARG A 775 -0.92 4.17 -5.91
N LEU A 776 -1.32 2.91 -5.74
CA LEU A 776 -1.66 2.33 -4.44
C LEU A 776 -0.50 2.56 -3.45
N MET A 777 -0.81 3.01 -2.24
CA MET A 777 0.20 3.18 -1.19
C MET A 777 0.60 1.81 -0.64
N SER A 778 1.91 1.56 -0.48
CA SER A 778 2.38 0.42 0.30
C SER A 778 1.84 0.47 1.74
N THR A 779 1.95 -0.63 2.49
CA THR A 779 1.51 -0.71 3.91
C THR A 779 2.37 0.15 4.85
N ALA A 780 3.08 1.16 4.33
CA ALA A 780 3.96 2.01 5.08
C ALA A 780 3.21 2.62 6.26
N GLN A 781 3.74 2.40 7.47
CA GLN A 781 3.19 2.93 8.70
C GLN A 781 3.97 4.20 9.09
N PRO A 782 3.55 5.43 8.71
CA PRO A 782 4.16 6.64 9.24
C PRO A 782 4.07 6.75 10.76
N LYS A 783 5.14 7.32 11.33
CA LYS A 783 5.38 7.47 12.76
C LYS A 783 4.50 8.57 13.37
N LEU A 784 3.80 8.27 14.46
CA LEU A 784 2.88 9.16 15.20
C LEU A 784 3.59 10.23 16.06
N ASN A 785 4.50 11.02 15.48
CA ASN A 785 5.06 12.20 16.19
C ASN A 785 4.59 13.55 15.63
N GLY A 786 3.66 13.52 14.70
CA GLY A 786 2.80 14.62 14.30
C GLY A 786 1.48 13.98 13.90
N CYS A 787 0.41 14.75 13.77
CA CYS A 787 -0.80 14.22 13.13
C CYS A 787 -0.39 13.52 11.81
N HIS A 788 -1.13 12.49 11.39
CA HIS A 788 -1.05 11.83 10.07
C HIS A 788 -0.21 10.54 9.99
N GLN A 789 -0.91 9.39 10.04
CA GLN A 789 -0.89 8.50 8.87
C GLN A 789 -1.97 8.95 7.89
N PRO A 790 -1.86 8.68 6.57
CA PRO A 790 -2.97 8.89 5.66
C PRO A 790 -4.20 8.01 6.00
N TYR A 791 -4.07 6.98 6.87
CA TYR A 791 -5.21 6.22 7.41
C TYR A 791 -6.07 7.00 8.44
N GLU A 792 -5.55 8.14 8.90
CA GLU A 792 -6.16 9.27 9.63
C GLU A 792 -6.87 9.03 10.97
N LYS A 793 -6.86 10.16 11.71
CA LYS A 793 -7.27 10.49 13.08
C LYS A 793 -8.77 10.33 13.36
N ASP A 794 -9.56 9.92 12.37
CA ASP A 794 -11.02 10.02 12.40
C ASP A 794 -11.67 8.67 12.03
N ILE A 795 -12.27 8.01 13.02
CA ILE A 795 -13.21 6.90 12.84
C ILE A 795 -14.56 7.46 12.37
N HIS A 796 -14.80 7.55 11.06
CA HIS A 796 -16.07 8.07 10.53
C HIS A 796 -17.18 7.02 10.60
N MET A 797 -17.72 6.80 11.80
CA MET A 797 -18.87 5.92 12.05
C MET A 797 -20.20 6.44 11.48
N GLN A 798 -20.20 7.65 10.89
CA GLN A 798 -21.36 8.27 10.25
C GLN A 798 -22.03 7.39 9.19
N LYS A 799 -21.30 6.45 8.57
CA LYS A 799 -21.74 5.68 7.39
C LYS A 799 -21.95 4.17 7.64
N GLY A 800 -22.09 3.72 8.89
CA GLY A 800 -22.51 2.34 9.21
C GLY A 800 -21.62 1.58 10.19
N LEU A 801 -22.07 0.41 10.65
CA LEU A 801 -21.34 -0.49 11.57
C LEU A 801 -20.72 -1.69 10.80
N GLY A 802 -19.59 -2.22 11.28
CA GLY A 802 -19.02 -3.48 10.83
C GLY A 802 -19.20 -4.59 11.89
N TRP A 803 -19.23 -5.85 11.44
CA TRP A 803 -19.26 -7.02 12.33
C TRP A 803 -18.44 -8.17 11.74
N THR A 804 -17.64 -8.84 12.59
CA THR A 804 -16.85 -10.01 12.17
C THR A 804 -17.45 -11.31 12.69
N PHE A 805 -17.49 -12.36 11.88
CA PHE A 805 -18.07 -13.65 12.22
C PHE A 805 -17.03 -14.74 12.01
N PHE A 806 -16.62 -15.38 13.10
CA PHE A 806 -15.74 -16.53 13.11
C PHE A 806 -16.55 -17.81 13.21
N THR A 807 -16.21 -18.79 12.38
CA THR A 807 -16.86 -20.11 12.38
C THR A 807 -15.82 -21.17 12.08
N ASP A 808 -15.75 -22.22 12.90
CA ASP A 808 -14.79 -23.32 12.72
C ASP A 808 -13.34 -22.81 12.63
N THR A 809 -12.96 -21.90 13.53
CA THR A 809 -11.64 -21.25 13.52
C THR A 809 -10.74 -21.81 14.61
N THR A 810 -9.49 -22.12 14.25
CA THR A 810 -8.48 -22.63 15.17
C THR A 810 -7.46 -21.54 15.47
N PHE A 811 -7.22 -21.25 16.75
CA PHE A 811 -6.11 -20.44 17.24
C PHE A 811 -5.07 -21.34 17.90
N ALA A 812 -3.92 -21.50 17.24
CA ALA A 812 -2.92 -22.45 17.68
C ALA A 812 -1.57 -21.79 18.04
N TYR A 813 -0.90 -22.34 19.05
CA TYR A 813 0.46 -21.96 19.44
C TYR A 813 0.67 -20.47 19.83
N PHE A 814 -0.33 -19.78 20.39
CA PHE A 814 -0.11 -18.44 20.93
C PHE A 814 0.52 -18.51 22.32
N LYS A 815 1.70 -17.89 22.48
CA LYS A 815 2.49 -17.97 23.72
C LYS A 815 2.59 -16.62 24.42
N SER A 816 2.43 -16.65 25.74
CA SER A 816 2.59 -15.49 26.62
C SER A 816 4.04 -15.00 26.65
N SER A 817 4.99 -15.93 26.53
CA SER A 817 6.41 -15.68 26.27
C SER A 817 6.81 -16.27 24.92
N ASP A 818 7.20 -15.41 24.00
CA ASP A 818 7.52 -15.75 22.63
C ASP A 818 8.83 -15.06 22.21
N CYS A 819 9.94 -15.76 22.40
CA CYS A 819 11.30 -15.23 22.17
C CYS A 819 11.63 -13.94 22.95
N GLY A 820 11.23 -13.87 24.22
CA GLY A 820 11.43 -12.68 25.07
C GLY A 820 10.43 -11.55 24.84
N LEU A 821 9.50 -11.73 23.89
CA LEU A 821 8.36 -10.88 23.61
C LEU A 821 7.07 -11.62 24.00
N SER A 822 5.90 -11.09 23.64
CA SER A 822 4.64 -11.80 23.84
C SER A 822 3.81 -11.87 22.57
N SER A 823 2.90 -12.85 22.49
CA SER A 823 1.99 -13.01 21.36
C SER A 823 0.54 -12.98 21.83
N ARG A 824 -0.37 -12.58 20.93
CA ARG A 824 -1.80 -12.45 21.19
C ARG A 824 -2.63 -13.03 20.05
N ALA A 825 -3.60 -13.88 20.35
CA ALA A 825 -4.45 -14.45 19.31
C ALA A 825 -5.40 -13.40 18.72
N ILE A 826 -6.02 -12.60 19.57
CA ILE A 826 -6.94 -11.52 19.18
C ILE A 826 -6.52 -10.24 19.90
N ALA A 827 -6.31 -9.15 19.15
CA ALA A 827 -6.00 -7.85 19.72
C ALA A 827 -6.88 -6.73 19.14
N VAL A 828 -7.12 -5.71 19.96
CA VAL A 828 -7.73 -4.45 19.52
C VAL A 828 -6.80 -3.76 18.52
N ASN A 829 -7.37 -3.04 17.55
CA ASN A 829 -6.61 -2.20 16.65
C ASN A 829 -6.33 -0.85 17.33
N MET A 830 -5.06 -0.54 17.56
CA MET A 830 -4.66 0.67 18.31
C MET A 830 -5.03 1.98 17.59
N TRP A 831 -5.34 1.93 16.29
CA TRP A 831 -5.81 3.10 15.54
C TRP A 831 -7.32 3.33 15.66
N ALA A 832 -8.06 2.37 16.21
CA ALA A 832 -9.45 2.52 16.62
C ALA A 832 -9.58 2.25 18.13
N ALA A 833 -8.72 2.93 18.90
CA ALA A 833 -8.62 2.77 20.36
C ALA A 833 -9.92 3.13 21.11
N GLU A 834 -10.82 3.87 20.48
CA GLU A 834 -12.09 4.26 21.09
C GLU A 834 -13.16 3.19 20.86
N VAL A 835 -13.42 2.86 19.60
CA VAL A 835 -14.45 1.88 19.23
C VAL A 835 -13.90 0.95 18.15
N SER A 836 -13.87 -0.34 18.46
CA SER A 836 -13.53 -1.42 17.53
C SER A 836 -14.75 -2.26 17.21
N PHE A 837 -14.81 -2.80 16.00
CA PHE A 837 -16.01 -3.54 15.60
C PHE A 837 -16.18 -4.86 16.37
N PRO A 838 -17.43 -5.21 16.73
CA PRO A 838 -17.70 -6.47 17.40
C PRO A 838 -17.35 -7.68 16.53
N ALA A 839 -17.16 -8.82 17.20
CA ALA A 839 -17.01 -10.10 16.56
C ALA A 839 -17.83 -11.19 17.26
N THR A 840 -18.40 -12.10 16.49
CA THR A 840 -19.11 -13.29 16.98
C THR A 840 -18.32 -14.54 16.63
N PHE A 841 -18.24 -15.47 17.57
CA PHE A 841 -17.50 -16.72 17.45
C PHE A 841 -18.43 -17.92 17.68
N THR A 842 -18.20 -18.97 16.90
CA THR A 842 -18.74 -20.31 17.08
C THR A 842 -17.69 -21.33 16.65
N ARG A 843 -17.59 -22.43 17.39
CA ARG A 843 -16.68 -23.56 17.15
C ARG A 843 -15.23 -23.10 17.02
N THR A 844 -14.78 -22.37 18.03
CA THR A 844 -13.38 -21.97 18.21
C THR A 844 -12.59 -23.13 18.79
N THR A 845 -11.41 -23.41 18.24
CA THR A 845 -10.47 -24.38 18.79
C THR A 845 -9.23 -23.68 19.29
N TRP A 846 -8.92 -23.80 20.58
CA TRP A 846 -7.64 -23.40 21.15
C TRP A 846 -6.71 -24.62 21.20
N TYR A 847 -5.56 -24.55 20.54
CA TYR A 847 -4.61 -25.66 20.50
C TYR A 847 -3.20 -25.19 20.86
N GLU A 848 -2.58 -25.76 21.89
CA GLU A 848 -1.24 -25.36 22.34
C GLU A 848 -1.08 -23.84 22.56
N SER A 849 -2.17 -23.14 22.84
CA SER A 849 -2.20 -21.69 23.10
C SER A 849 -2.35 -21.43 24.59
N ASP A 850 -1.51 -20.56 25.14
CA ASP A 850 -1.59 -20.17 26.55
C ASP A 850 -2.84 -19.29 26.77
N ASP A 851 -3.54 -19.48 27.89
CA ASP A 851 -4.74 -18.68 28.20
C ASP A 851 -4.45 -17.18 28.28
N ALA A 852 -3.29 -16.80 28.84
CA ALA A 852 -2.83 -15.42 28.92
C ALA A 852 -2.50 -14.79 27.55
N ALA A 853 -2.41 -15.58 26.48
CA ALA A 853 -2.11 -15.13 25.13
C ALA A 853 -3.36 -15.04 24.23
N ARG A 854 -4.55 -15.28 24.75
CA ARG A 854 -5.78 -15.29 23.95
C ARG A 854 -6.21 -13.88 23.52
N PHE A 855 -6.17 -12.91 24.43
CA PHE A 855 -6.77 -11.59 24.21
C PHE A 855 -5.84 -10.45 24.61
N GLU A 856 -5.91 -9.35 23.87
CA GLU A 856 -5.35 -8.05 24.24
C GLU A 856 -6.27 -6.94 23.77
N LEU A 857 -7.26 -6.61 24.60
CA LEU A 857 -8.37 -5.74 24.22
C LEU A 857 -8.29 -4.36 24.87
N SER A 858 -7.21 -4.05 25.58
CA SER A 858 -7.01 -2.74 26.21
C SER A 858 -5.91 -1.94 25.51
N THR A 859 -6.27 -0.80 24.93
CA THR A 859 -5.29 0.09 24.31
C THR A 859 -4.32 0.70 25.32
N ALA A 860 -4.74 0.86 26.57
CA ALA A 860 -3.87 1.32 27.65
C ALA A 860 -2.80 0.31 28.06
N GLN A 861 -3.04 -0.99 27.89
CA GLN A 861 -2.02 -2.03 28.09
C GLN A 861 -1.04 -2.11 26.91
N LEU A 862 -1.51 -1.81 25.71
CA LEU A 862 -0.69 -1.78 24.50
C LEU A 862 0.20 -0.54 24.40
N ASP A 863 -0.27 0.63 24.84
CA ASP A 863 0.51 1.87 24.82
C ASP A 863 0.15 2.79 25.99
N SER A 864 1.19 3.11 26.77
CA SER A 864 1.10 3.99 27.94
C SER A 864 0.59 5.40 27.64
N ALA A 865 0.67 5.86 26.39
CA ALA A 865 0.09 7.13 25.94
C ALA A 865 -1.43 7.18 26.15
N TYR A 866 -2.11 6.02 26.21
CA TYR A 866 -3.54 5.94 26.49
C TYR A 866 -3.85 5.87 28.00
N THR A 867 -2.87 5.58 28.86
CA THR A 867 -3.04 5.53 30.33
C THR A 867 -3.36 6.90 30.95
N ALA A 868 -2.99 8.00 30.29
CA ALA A 868 -3.16 9.37 30.80
C ALA A 868 -4.45 10.10 30.32
N ARG A 869 -5.30 9.47 29.50
CA ARG A 869 -6.56 10.07 28.99
C ARG A 869 -7.72 10.06 30.02
N ALA A 870 -7.39 10.07 31.31
CA ALA A 870 -8.29 9.89 32.45
C ALA A 870 -8.96 11.19 33.00
N SER A 871 -8.86 12.34 32.32
CA SER A 871 -9.43 13.65 32.77
C SER A 871 -10.66 14.03 31.89
N PRO A 872 -11.33 15.22 31.95
CA PRO A 872 -12.39 15.66 31.02
C PRO A 872 -11.95 16.79 30.04
N CYS A 873 -12.51 16.81 28.84
CA CYS A 873 -12.13 17.41 27.55
C CYS A 873 -11.12 18.58 27.52
N LYS A 874 -9.94 18.37 26.89
CA LYS A 874 -9.00 19.38 26.34
C LYS A 874 -7.78 18.72 25.67
N SER A 875 -7.41 19.25 24.50
CA SER A 875 -6.23 18.87 23.68
C SER A 875 -4.86 19.09 24.34
N THR A 876 -4.82 19.54 25.59
CA THR A 876 -3.59 19.76 26.38
C THR A 876 -3.72 19.26 27.83
N GLY A 877 -4.67 18.37 28.10
CA GLY A 877 -4.94 17.89 29.45
C GLY A 877 -6.43 17.96 29.74
N GLY A 878 -7.15 16.90 29.37
CA GLY A 878 -8.58 16.75 29.57
C GLY A 878 -9.19 15.69 28.66
N GLY A 879 -9.67 14.57 29.20
CA GLY A 879 -10.29 13.42 28.49
C GLY A 879 -11.83 13.44 28.38
N CYS A 880 -12.55 12.37 28.76
CA CYS A 880 -13.90 12.00 28.28
C CYS A 880 -13.91 11.57 26.80
N MET A 881 -13.35 10.40 26.52
CA MET A 881 -13.47 9.70 25.22
C MET A 881 -13.66 8.21 25.52
N GLY A 882 -14.61 7.54 24.88
CA GLY A 882 -14.94 6.14 25.17
C GLY A 882 -13.80 5.20 24.78
N LEU A 883 -12.90 4.93 25.73
CA LEU A 883 -11.76 4.03 25.55
C LEU A 883 -12.23 2.57 25.54
N ASP A 884 -11.69 1.78 24.60
CA ASP A 884 -11.81 0.33 24.54
C ASP A 884 -13.27 -0.19 24.48
N GLN A 885 -14.07 0.25 23.51
CA GLN A 885 -15.36 -0.38 23.22
C GLN A 885 -15.18 -1.45 22.13
N MET A 886 -14.99 -2.69 22.59
CA MET A 886 -14.95 -3.90 21.77
C MET A 886 -15.85 -4.96 22.40
N LEU A 887 -16.44 -5.83 21.58
CA LEU A 887 -17.32 -6.90 22.03
C LEU A 887 -16.98 -8.17 21.26
N LEU A 888 -16.67 -9.25 21.99
CA LEU A 888 -16.61 -10.59 21.42
C LEU A 888 -17.76 -11.41 21.99
N GLN A 889 -18.64 -11.88 21.12
CA GLN A 889 -19.75 -12.77 21.47
C GLN A 889 -19.35 -14.22 21.19
N ASP A 890 -19.53 -15.09 22.18
CA ASP A 890 -19.26 -16.52 22.08
C ASP A 890 -20.57 -17.30 22.14
N THR A 891 -21.01 -17.81 21.00
CA THR A 891 -22.35 -18.39 20.85
C THR A 891 -22.46 -19.84 21.36
N ASP A 892 -21.32 -20.50 21.58
CA ASP A 892 -21.27 -21.90 22.01
C ASP A 892 -20.23 -22.17 23.12
N GLY A 893 -19.66 -21.11 23.72
CA GLY A 893 -18.73 -21.19 24.85
C GLY A 893 -17.30 -21.59 24.48
N THR A 894 -17.03 -21.85 23.20
CA THR A 894 -15.75 -22.37 22.72
C THR A 894 -14.65 -21.30 22.66
N LEU A 895 -15.01 -20.02 22.49
CA LEU A 895 -14.04 -18.91 22.52
C LEU A 895 -13.53 -18.67 23.95
N THR A 896 -14.43 -18.61 24.92
CA THR A 896 -14.09 -18.36 26.32
C THR A 896 -13.37 -19.57 26.92
N GLY A 897 -13.71 -20.80 26.50
CA GLY A 897 -13.10 -22.03 27.01
C GLY A 897 -13.33 -22.23 28.51
N SER A 898 -14.35 -21.60 29.08
CA SER A 898 -14.71 -21.68 30.50
C SER A 898 -15.63 -22.87 30.83
N GLY A 899 -16.05 -23.64 29.82
CA GLY A 899 -17.02 -24.73 29.95
C GLY A 899 -18.50 -24.25 29.99
N ALA A 900 -18.74 -22.96 29.82
CA ALA A 900 -20.08 -22.39 29.65
C ALA A 900 -20.70 -22.76 28.30
N ALA A 901 -22.03 -22.70 28.18
CA ALA A 901 -22.72 -22.99 26.91
C ALA A 901 -22.66 -21.82 25.92
N TYR A 902 -22.42 -20.61 26.41
CA TYR A 902 -22.24 -19.36 25.66
C TYR A 902 -21.54 -18.35 26.58
N GLY A 903 -21.11 -17.21 26.05
CA GLY A 903 -20.55 -16.14 26.86
C GLY A 903 -20.16 -14.92 26.04
N SER A 904 -19.51 -13.96 26.70
CA SER A 904 -18.99 -12.76 26.06
C SER A 904 -17.59 -12.45 26.57
N VAL A 905 -16.78 -11.75 25.78
CA VAL A 905 -15.51 -11.17 26.21
C VAL A 905 -15.56 -9.67 25.93
N VAL A 906 -15.31 -8.89 26.97
CA VAL A 906 -15.24 -7.43 26.91
C VAL A 906 -13.86 -6.94 27.36
N PRO A 907 -13.42 -5.75 26.95
CA PRO A 907 -12.15 -5.18 27.37
C PRO A 907 -12.04 -5.07 28.88
N LEU A 908 -10.84 -5.28 29.42
CA LEU A 908 -10.56 -5.06 30.84
C LEU A 908 -9.99 -3.65 31.03
N THR A 909 -10.87 -2.73 31.41
CA THR A 909 -10.54 -1.34 31.71
C THR A 909 -11.07 -0.99 33.09
N PRO A 910 -10.57 0.06 33.76
CA PRO A 910 -11.16 0.51 35.03
C PRO A 910 -12.68 0.73 34.97
N ARG A 911 -13.21 1.06 33.79
CA ARG A 911 -14.64 1.28 33.56
C ARG A 911 -15.43 -0.03 33.48
N THR A 912 -15.00 -0.93 32.60
CA THR A 912 -15.66 -2.22 32.39
C THR A 912 -15.49 -3.13 33.61
N ASP A 913 -14.35 -3.02 34.30
CA ASP A 913 -14.08 -3.76 35.54
C ASP A 913 -15.14 -3.49 36.62
N ILE A 914 -15.43 -2.22 36.91
CA ILE A 914 -16.45 -1.84 37.90
C ILE A 914 -17.83 -2.43 37.58
N VAL A 915 -18.17 -2.48 36.30
CA VAL A 915 -19.54 -2.78 35.85
C VAL A 915 -19.76 -4.28 35.68
N TRP A 916 -18.81 -4.95 35.05
CA TRP A 916 -18.95 -6.33 34.63
C TRP A 916 -18.28 -7.32 35.60
N ALA A 917 -17.46 -6.87 36.56
CA ALA A 917 -16.84 -7.77 37.55
C ALA A 917 -17.81 -8.68 38.33
N PRO A 918 -19.07 -8.29 38.62
CA PRO A 918 -20.02 -9.22 39.26
C PRO A 918 -20.42 -10.41 38.38
N LEU A 919 -20.29 -10.27 37.06
CA LEU A 919 -20.77 -11.23 36.05
C LEU A 919 -19.63 -11.87 35.25
N CYS A 920 -18.40 -11.34 35.38
CA CYS A 920 -17.27 -11.67 34.54
C CYS A 920 -16.00 -11.81 35.37
N ASN A 921 -15.08 -12.66 34.90
CA ASN A 921 -13.78 -12.89 35.49
C ASN A 921 -12.68 -12.28 34.62
N SER A 922 -11.61 -11.78 35.24
CA SER A 922 -10.39 -11.37 34.53
C SER A 922 -9.41 -12.54 34.30
N SER A 923 -9.83 -13.75 34.65
CA SER A 923 -9.07 -14.99 34.49
C SER A 923 -9.88 -16.10 33.83
N ILE A 924 -9.17 -17.01 33.15
CA ILE A 924 -9.69 -18.31 32.70
C ILE A 924 -8.99 -19.34 33.60
N GLY A 925 -9.77 -20.02 34.44
CA GLY A 925 -9.21 -20.78 35.56
C GLY A 925 -8.36 -19.88 36.44
N ASP A 926 -7.11 -20.30 36.69
CA ASP A 926 -6.14 -19.56 37.50
C ASP A 926 -5.27 -18.57 36.69
N THR A 927 -5.48 -18.46 35.37
CA THR A 927 -4.64 -17.65 34.47
C THR A 927 -5.30 -16.33 34.14
N TYR A 928 -4.62 -15.21 34.37
CA TYR A 928 -5.06 -13.88 33.95
C TYR A 928 -4.99 -13.71 32.43
N VAL A 929 -6.01 -13.12 31.80
CA VAL A 929 -6.16 -13.11 30.33
C VAL A 929 -6.31 -11.72 29.68
N GLY A 930 -6.01 -10.63 30.39
CA GLY A 930 -5.99 -9.28 29.82
C GLY A 930 -7.34 -8.76 29.29
N ALA A 931 -8.44 -9.44 29.60
CA ALA A 931 -9.80 -9.11 29.21
C ALA A 931 -10.78 -9.61 30.30
N GLN A 932 -12.04 -9.15 30.25
CA GLN A 932 -13.10 -9.71 31.09
C GLN A 932 -13.85 -10.78 30.30
N VAL A 933 -13.81 -12.01 30.82
CA VAL A 933 -14.51 -13.16 30.29
C VAL A 933 -15.80 -13.33 31.09
N CYS A 934 -16.94 -13.37 30.41
CA CYS A 934 -18.27 -13.40 31.00
C CYS A 934 -18.98 -14.73 30.64
N PRO A 935 -18.76 -15.82 31.41
CA PRO A 935 -19.37 -17.12 31.14
C PRO A 935 -20.88 -17.09 31.37
N ASN A 936 -21.68 -17.70 30.48
CA ASN A 936 -23.15 -17.72 30.53
C ASN A 936 -23.81 -16.33 30.57
N VAL A 937 -23.08 -15.29 30.16
CA VAL A 937 -23.58 -13.91 30.09
C VAL A 937 -23.46 -13.42 28.66
N THR A 938 -24.61 -13.05 28.09
CA THR A 938 -24.68 -12.41 26.79
C THR A 938 -24.55 -10.91 26.98
N VAL A 939 -23.60 -10.31 26.27
CA VAL A 939 -23.44 -8.87 26.17
C VAL A 939 -23.75 -8.47 24.74
N ASP A 940 -24.60 -7.44 24.59
CA ASP A 940 -25.04 -6.90 23.32
C ASP A 940 -24.59 -5.46 23.14
N LEU A 941 -24.72 -4.96 21.92
CA LEU A 941 -24.42 -3.59 21.56
C LEU A 941 -25.70 -2.78 21.39
N LEU A 942 -25.80 -1.67 22.11
CA LEU A 942 -26.78 -0.61 21.88
C LEU A 942 -26.09 0.57 21.21
N GLU A 943 -26.70 1.08 20.14
CA GLU A 943 -26.26 2.28 19.44
C GLU A 943 -27.31 3.39 19.54
N MET A 944 -26.85 4.59 19.85
CA MET A 944 -27.64 5.82 19.86
C MET A 944 -26.95 6.87 19.00
N LYS A 945 -27.65 7.46 18.02
CA LYS A 945 -27.03 8.33 17.01
C LYS A 945 -27.86 9.59 16.77
N ASN A 946 -27.20 10.75 16.75
CA ASN A 946 -27.82 12.01 16.34
C ASN A 946 -28.00 12.01 14.80
N ILE A 947 -29.18 12.38 14.33
CA ILE A 947 -29.49 12.46 12.90
C ILE A 947 -29.91 13.88 12.45
N ASP A 948 -29.84 14.87 13.33
CA ASP A 948 -30.03 16.28 12.98
C ASP A 948 -28.86 16.75 12.09
N ARG A 949 -29.14 17.20 10.86
CA ARG A 949 -28.13 17.75 9.94
C ARG A 949 -28.04 19.28 10.12
N GLY A 950 -26.83 19.83 10.28
CA GLY A 950 -26.56 21.27 10.09
C GLY A 950 -26.53 22.13 11.34
N ALA A 951 -27.09 21.65 12.45
CA ALA A 951 -27.05 22.38 13.71
C ALA A 951 -25.67 22.25 14.37
N LYS A 952 -24.80 23.25 14.18
CA LYS A 952 -23.49 23.35 14.87
C LYS A 952 -23.60 23.26 16.41
N ASP A 953 -24.80 23.49 16.96
CA ASP A 953 -25.05 23.61 18.39
C ASP A 953 -25.94 22.49 19.00
N VAL A 954 -26.44 21.52 18.22
CA VAL A 954 -27.33 20.45 18.74
C VAL A 954 -26.55 19.13 18.84
N LYS A 955 -25.99 18.89 20.03
CA LYS A 955 -25.18 17.70 20.38
C LYS A 955 -25.85 16.88 21.47
N PHE A 956 -25.63 15.56 21.46
CA PHE A 956 -25.83 14.78 22.68
C PHE A 956 -24.94 15.34 23.79
N GLY A 957 -25.51 15.57 24.96
CA GLY A 957 -24.74 15.82 26.18
C GLY A 957 -24.27 14.48 26.76
N PRO A 958 -23.31 14.48 27.70
CA PRO A 958 -22.83 13.24 28.33
C PRO A 958 -23.98 12.32 28.75
N LEU A 959 -23.79 11.04 28.50
CA LEU A 959 -24.75 9.98 28.78
C LEU A 959 -24.30 9.22 30.02
N VAL A 960 -25.22 9.03 30.96
CA VAL A 960 -25.11 8.11 32.09
C VAL A 960 -26.17 7.01 31.90
N LEU A 961 -25.74 5.76 31.85
CA LEU A 961 -26.60 4.59 31.78
C LEU A 961 -26.43 3.78 33.06
N THR A 962 -27.55 3.46 33.72
CA THR A 962 -27.59 2.72 34.98
C THR A 962 -28.58 1.55 34.82
N PRO A 963 -28.18 0.30 35.11
CA PRO A 963 -29.12 -0.82 35.09
C PRO A 963 -30.09 -0.70 36.27
N ASP A 964 -31.32 -1.18 36.09
CA ASP A 964 -32.26 -1.21 37.19
C ASP A 964 -31.85 -2.22 38.26
N VAL A 965 -31.55 -1.74 39.45
CA VAL A 965 -31.04 -2.56 40.56
C VAL A 965 -32.15 -3.28 41.31
N GLU A 966 -33.40 -2.90 41.08
CA GLU A 966 -34.57 -3.56 41.66
C GLU A 966 -34.96 -4.83 40.85
N GLU A 967 -34.45 -4.97 39.62
CA GLU A 967 -34.62 -6.17 38.80
C GLU A 967 -33.55 -7.22 39.14
N ASP A 968 -33.92 -8.51 39.07
CA ASP A 968 -32.98 -9.63 39.20
C ASP A 968 -32.16 -9.81 37.91
N ASN A 969 -31.30 -8.83 37.64
CA ASN A 969 -30.45 -8.78 36.45
C ASN A 969 -28.96 -9.04 36.76
N GLY A 970 -28.62 -9.32 38.02
CA GLY A 970 -27.28 -9.69 38.47
C GLY A 970 -26.29 -8.53 38.62
N PHE A 971 -26.71 -7.28 38.41
CA PHE A 971 -25.89 -6.11 38.75
C PHE A 971 -25.99 -5.79 40.25
N GLN A 972 -24.87 -5.44 40.90
CA GLN A 972 -24.85 -5.07 42.33
C GLN A 972 -25.12 -3.59 42.60
N GLY A 973 -25.63 -2.87 41.58
CA GLY A 973 -25.81 -1.42 41.57
C GLY A 973 -24.58 -0.63 41.14
N GLY A 974 -24.82 0.45 40.39
CA GLY A 974 -23.76 1.30 39.84
C GLY A 974 -24.06 1.79 38.42
N VAL A 975 -23.27 2.75 37.95
CA VAL A 975 -23.38 3.31 36.59
C VAL A 975 -22.72 2.35 35.59
N LEU A 976 -23.50 1.77 34.67
CA LEU A 976 -23.03 0.88 33.59
C LEU A 976 -22.12 1.64 32.62
N SER A 977 -22.46 2.88 32.31
CA SER A 977 -21.76 3.67 31.29
C SER A 977 -21.91 5.16 31.58
N SER A 978 -20.82 5.87 31.87
CA SER A 978 -20.76 7.33 31.82
C SER A 978 -19.85 7.77 30.66
N VAL A 979 -20.43 8.12 29.52
CA VAL A 979 -19.71 8.47 28.27
C VAL A 979 -20.01 9.90 27.87
N GLY A 980 -18.95 10.67 27.56
CA GLY A 980 -19.10 11.84 26.72
C GLY A 980 -19.49 11.42 25.29
N PRO A 981 -20.23 12.24 24.54
CA PRO A 981 -20.49 11.97 23.13
C PRO A 981 -19.18 11.84 22.34
N PHE A 982 -19.12 10.90 21.38
CA PHE A 982 -18.00 10.84 20.44
C PHE A 982 -18.10 12.00 19.45
N TYR A 983 -17.03 12.78 19.28
CA TYR A 983 -16.96 13.88 18.32
C TYR A 983 -15.97 13.54 17.20
N ALA A 984 -16.40 13.58 15.95
CA ALA A 984 -15.49 13.57 14.81
C ALA A 984 -14.97 14.99 14.58
N SER A 985 -13.71 15.27 14.90
CA SER A 985 -13.15 16.63 14.82
C SER A 985 -12.39 16.86 13.51
N CYS A 986 -13.03 17.45 12.50
CA CYS A 986 -12.31 18.06 11.36
C CYS A 986 -13.01 19.36 10.89
N PRO A 987 -12.26 20.41 10.49
CA PRO A 987 -12.73 21.79 10.46
C PRO A 987 -13.41 22.16 9.15
N CYS A 988 -14.44 21.42 8.71
CA CYS A 988 -15.25 21.78 7.54
C CYS A 988 -16.68 21.22 7.65
N GLY A 989 -17.40 21.62 8.69
CA GLY A 989 -18.85 21.43 8.83
C GLY A 989 -19.27 20.05 9.35
N TRP A 990 -20.33 20.03 10.17
CA TRP A 990 -21.09 18.86 10.63
C TRP A 990 -20.50 18.09 11.84
N ASP A 991 -20.87 18.52 13.05
CA ASP A 991 -20.60 17.81 14.30
C ASP A 991 -21.71 16.77 14.57
N PHE A 992 -21.45 15.48 14.36
CA PHE A 992 -22.35 14.39 14.77
C PHE A 992 -21.89 13.79 16.10
N SER A 993 -22.86 13.39 16.95
CA SER A 993 -22.61 12.69 18.21
C SER A 993 -23.34 11.33 18.22
N PHE A 994 -22.69 10.29 18.74
CA PHE A 994 -23.27 8.96 18.91
C PHE A 994 -22.75 8.29 20.19
N TYR A 995 -23.36 7.17 20.56
CA TYR A 995 -22.93 6.28 21.63
C TYR A 995 -22.97 4.83 21.16
N HIS A 996 -21.92 4.09 21.49
CA HIS A 996 -21.90 2.64 21.52
C HIS A 996 -21.84 2.21 22.98
N ILE A 997 -22.70 1.28 23.36
CA ILE A 997 -22.86 0.91 24.76
C ILE A 997 -23.03 -0.60 24.84
N LEU A 998 -22.23 -1.23 25.68
CA LEU A 998 -22.37 -2.64 25.99
C LEU A 998 -23.48 -2.79 27.04
N ILE A 999 -24.49 -3.58 26.73
CA ILE A 999 -25.64 -3.83 27.60
C ILE A 999 -25.92 -5.33 27.72
N LYS A 1000 -26.65 -5.73 28.74
CA LYS A 1000 -27.17 -7.08 28.93
C LYS A 1000 -28.61 -7.14 28.40
N PRO A 1001 -29.02 -8.20 27.69
CA PRO A 1001 -30.41 -8.41 27.32
C PRO A 1001 -31.29 -8.62 28.56
N ASP A 1002 -32.60 -8.46 28.35
CA ASP A 1002 -33.68 -8.70 29.32
C ASP A 1002 -33.50 -7.89 30.59
N SER A 1003 -33.21 -6.60 30.41
CA SER A 1003 -32.90 -5.67 31.50
C SER A 1003 -33.47 -4.28 31.20
N THR A 1004 -33.92 -3.61 32.26
CA THR A 1004 -34.31 -2.20 32.22
C THR A 1004 -33.12 -1.30 32.53
N TYR A 1005 -33.00 -0.19 31.79
CA TYR A 1005 -31.91 0.77 31.95
C TYR A 1005 -32.43 2.19 32.12
N TYR A 1006 -31.99 2.86 33.18
CA TYR A 1006 -32.13 4.29 33.37
C TYR A 1006 -31.08 5.02 32.53
N MET A 1007 -31.53 5.82 31.56
CA MET A 1007 -30.66 6.51 30.61
C MET A 1007 -30.77 8.03 30.79
N GLU A 1008 -29.72 8.68 31.28
CA GLU A 1008 -29.68 10.12 31.49
C GLU A 1008 -28.75 10.78 30.48
N VAL A 1009 -29.33 11.53 29.54
CA VAL A 1009 -28.58 12.28 28.53
C VAL A 1009 -28.76 13.76 28.82
N MET A 1010 -27.66 14.46 29.14
CA MET A 1010 -27.70 15.85 29.62
C MET A 1010 -28.29 16.84 28.60
N SER A 1011 -28.16 16.55 27.30
CA SER A 1011 -28.88 17.27 26.23
C SER A 1011 -29.26 16.29 25.12
N LEU A 1012 -30.54 16.28 24.75
CA LEU A 1012 -31.07 15.42 23.69
C LEU A 1012 -31.33 16.26 22.41
N PRO A 1013 -30.94 15.76 21.22
CA PRO A 1013 -31.25 16.36 19.93
C PRO A 1013 -32.75 16.31 19.59
N GLU A 1014 -33.16 17.02 18.55
CA GLU A 1014 -34.56 17.00 18.06
C GLU A 1014 -34.89 15.67 17.38
N ASN A 1015 -33.91 15.08 16.68
CA ASN A 1015 -34.05 13.77 16.08
C ASN A 1015 -32.84 12.89 16.40
N PHE A 1016 -33.13 11.68 16.90
CA PHE A 1016 -32.09 10.66 17.09
C PHE A 1016 -32.59 9.28 16.71
N LYS A 1017 -31.64 8.37 16.55
CA LYS A 1017 -31.86 6.98 16.21
C LYS A 1017 -31.35 6.09 17.33
N LEU A 1018 -32.11 5.07 17.67
CA LEU A 1018 -31.69 3.95 18.52
C LEU A 1018 -31.64 2.67 17.71
N ARG A 1019 -30.64 1.84 17.99
CA ARG A 1019 -30.52 0.50 17.40
C ARG A 1019 -29.97 -0.49 18.42
N TYR A 1020 -30.70 -1.59 18.60
CA TYR A 1020 -30.31 -2.70 19.47
C TYR A 1020 -29.79 -3.84 18.59
N TRP A 1021 -28.52 -4.18 18.73
CA TRP A 1021 -27.86 -5.20 17.92
C TRP A 1021 -27.96 -6.57 18.59
N ASN A 1022 -29.11 -7.21 18.43
CA ASN A 1022 -29.33 -8.57 18.94
C ASN A 1022 -30.10 -9.43 17.91
N PRO A 1023 -29.61 -10.64 17.56
CA PRO A 1023 -30.24 -11.52 16.58
C PRO A 1023 -31.30 -12.48 17.16
N ASN A 1024 -31.64 -12.36 18.45
CA ASN A 1024 -32.65 -13.17 19.13
C ASN A 1024 -33.92 -12.32 19.40
N PRO A 1025 -35.07 -12.63 18.79
CA PRO A 1025 -36.31 -11.87 19.00
C PRO A 1025 -36.90 -11.98 20.41
N GLU A 1026 -36.49 -13.01 21.17
CA GLU A 1026 -36.93 -13.20 22.55
C GLU A 1026 -36.24 -12.20 23.49
N ASN A 1027 -35.04 -11.74 23.15
CA ASN A 1027 -34.30 -10.79 23.96
C ASN A 1027 -34.86 -9.39 23.79
N SER A 1028 -35.00 -8.68 24.91
CA SER A 1028 -35.59 -7.34 24.95
C SER A 1028 -34.86 -6.43 25.93
N VAL A 1029 -34.93 -5.13 25.72
CA VAL A 1029 -34.40 -4.13 26.65
C VAL A 1029 -35.38 -2.97 26.76
N LEU A 1030 -35.58 -2.46 27.97
CA LEU A 1030 -36.41 -1.30 28.24
C LEU A 1030 -35.52 -0.10 28.58
N LEU A 1031 -35.64 0.98 27.83
CA LEU A 1031 -34.88 2.21 28.07
C LEU A 1031 -35.77 3.26 28.74
N GLU A 1032 -35.33 3.77 29.89
CA GLU A 1032 -35.96 4.88 30.61
C GLU A 1032 -35.16 6.16 30.42
N ILE A 1033 -35.41 6.80 29.29
CA ILE A 1033 -34.64 7.96 28.84
C ILE A 1033 -35.11 9.20 29.59
N PHE A 1034 -34.23 9.88 30.30
CA PHE A 1034 -34.51 11.19 30.89
C PHE A 1034 -34.90 12.15 29.76
N TYR A 1035 -36.11 12.65 29.85
CA TYR A 1035 -36.73 13.47 28.83
C TYR A 1035 -37.39 14.68 29.52
N PRO A 1036 -36.64 15.78 29.73
CA PRO A 1036 -37.12 16.96 30.46
C PRO A 1036 -38.14 17.79 29.67
N ASP A 1037 -38.48 17.34 28.47
CA ASP A 1037 -39.34 18.03 27.53
C ASP A 1037 -40.77 17.47 27.63
N SER A 1038 -41.76 18.33 27.81
CA SER A 1038 -43.19 18.01 27.81
C SER A 1038 -43.78 17.66 26.42
N ARG A 1039 -43.01 17.79 25.33
CA ARG A 1039 -43.46 17.46 23.96
C ARG A 1039 -43.65 15.96 23.77
N GLY A 1040 -44.70 15.60 23.04
CA GLY A 1040 -44.88 14.24 22.55
C GLY A 1040 -43.72 13.78 21.67
N VAL A 1041 -43.49 12.48 21.60
CA VAL A 1041 -42.48 11.85 20.75
C VAL A 1041 -43.16 10.93 19.75
N ASN A 1042 -42.67 10.95 18.52
CA ASN A 1042 -43.05 10.03 17.46
C ASN A 1042 -41.91 9.03 17.22
N VAL A 1043 -42.23 7.74 17.31
CA VAL A 1043 -41.29 6.64 17.03
C VAL A 1043 -41.61 6.02 15.67
N PHE A 1044 -40.58 5.91 14.84
CA PHE A 1044 -40.64 5.31 13.52
C PHE A 1044 -39.78 4.05 13.51
N VAL A 1045 -40.38 2.91 13.15
CA VAL A 1045 -39.69 1.61 13.13
C VAL A 1045 -39.21 1.29 11.71
N GLY A 1046 -37.97 0.82 11.58
CA GLY A 1046 -37.45 0.17 10.37
C GLY A 1046 -37.33 1.05 9.13
N GLY A 1047 -37.28 2.37 9.31
CA GLY A 1047 -37.22 3.35 8.23
C GLY A 1047 -38.59 3.67 7.61
N SER A 1048 -39.68 3.35 8.31
CA SER A 1048 -41.02 3.82 7.94
C SER A 1048 -41.07 5.35 7.85
N GLY A 1049 -41.79 5.85 6.84
CA GLY A 1049 -42.04 7.30 6.68
C GLY A 1049 -43.17 7.84 7.56
N LYS A 1050 -43.86 6.97 8.31
CA LYS A 1050 -44.99 7.33 9.19
C LYS A 1050 -44.76 6.74 10.59
N PRO A 1051 -45.13 7.46 11.67
CA PRO A 1051 -45.02 6.92 13.02
C PRO A 1051 -46.04 5.80 13.22
N ASP A 1052 -45.64 4.76 13.95
CA ASP A 1052 -46.55 3.66 14.28
C ASP A 1052 -47.31 4.00 15.57
N MET A 1053 -48.49 4.56 15.40
CA MET A 1053 -49.33 5.00 16.53
C MET A 1053 -49.87 3.82 17.36
N ALA A 1054 -49.85 2.58 16.85
CA ALA A 1054 -50.23 1.41 17.63
C ALA A 1054 -49.20 1.08 18.73
N LEU A 1055 -47.95 1.51 18.54
CA LEU A 1055 -46.87 1.35 19.51
C LEU A 1055 -46.87 2.43 20.60
N LYS A 1056 -47.68 3.49 20.48
CA LYS A 1056 -47.80 4.52 21.52
C LYS A 1056 -48.77 4.03 22.61
N LEU A 1057 -48.23 3.68 23.77
CA LEU A 1057 -49.00 3.12 24.89
C LEU A 1057 -49.53 4.22 25.84
N GLY A 1058 -50.61 3.93 26.55
CA GLY A 1058 -51.12 4.75 27.67
C GLY A 1058 -50.54 4.36 29.03
N ARG A 1059 -49.58 3.43 29.06
CA ARG A 1059 -48.90 2.92 30.26
C ARG A 1059 -47.40 2.80 30.00
N LYS A 1060 -46.62 2.66 31.08
CA LYS A 1060 -45.20 2.25 30.99
C LYS A 1060 -45.10 0.90 30.22
N PRO A 1061 -44.28 0.83 29.15
CA PRO A 1061 -43.95 -0.41 28.48
C PRO A 1061 -43.23 -1.40 29.40
N THR A 1062 -43.33 -2.69 29.11
CA THR A 1062 -42.58 -3.78 29.75
C THR A 1062 -41.63 -4.42 28.74
N LEU A 1063 -40.77 -5.32 29.22
CA LEU A 1063 -39.88 -6.15 28.38
C LEU A 1063 -40.67 -7.08 27.42
N GLU A 1064 -41.94 -7.36 27.71
CA GLU A 1064 -42.80 -8.21 26.86
C GLU A 1064 -43.44 -7.45 25.70
N ASP A 1065 -43.47 -6.11 25.75
CA ASP A 1065 -44.11 -5.30 24.70
C ASP A 1065 -43.32 -5.34 23.38
N ASP A 1066 -44.00 -4.97 22.30
CA ASP A 1066 -43.46 -4.97 20.94
C ASP A 1066 -42.28 -4.00 20.76
N HIS A 1067 -41.40 -4.30 19.81
CA HIS A 1067 -40.28 -3.41 19.46
C HIS A 1067 -40.78 -2.03 19.01
N GLY A 1068 -40.33 -0.98 19.68
CA GLY A 1068 -40.76 0.40 19.44
C GLY A 1068 -41.97 0.84 20.27
N ALA A 1069 -42.54 -0.04 21.12
CA ALA A 1069 -43.55 0.33 22.09
C ALA A 1069 -43.02 1.42 23.04
N HIS A 1070 -43.75 2.53 23.18
CA HIS A 1070 -43.25 3.70 23.89
C HIS A 1070 -44.34 4.53 24.58
N VAL A 1071 -43.94 5.28 25.60
CA VAL A 1071 -44.74 6.35 26.21
C VAL A 1071 -43.84 7.47 26.72
N VAL A 1072 -44.29 8.72 26.60
CA VAL A 1072 -43.69 9.88 27.27
C VAL A 1072 -44.48 10.17 28.54
N ASP A 1073 -43.83 10.04 29.69
CA ASP A 1073 -44.38 10.42 30.98
C ASP A 1073 -43.83 11.79 31.38
N ALA A 1074 -44.67 12.81 31.22
CA ALA A 1074 -44.33 14.19 31.53
C ALA A 1074 -44.22 14.47 33.04
N GLN A 1075 -44.81 13.63 33.90
CA GLN A 1075 -44.68 13.77 35.35
C GLN A 1075 -43.34 13.21 35.85
N ALA A 1076 -42.96 12.03 35.33
CA ALA A 1076 -41.67 11.40 35.63
C ALA A 1076 -40.50 12.01 34.85
N LEU A 1077 -40.78 12.84 33.83
CA LEU A 1077 -39.78 13.37 32.89
C LEU A 1077 -39.00 12.26 32.19
N ARG A 1078 -39.71 11.23 31.72
CA ARG A 1078 -39.12 10.03 31.11
C ARG A 1078 -39.82 9.67 29.80
N LEU A 1079 -39.01 9.28 28.82
CA LEU A 1079 -39.45 8.53 27.64
C LEU A 1079 -39.09 7.07 27.86
N TYR A 1080 -40.09 6.20 27.90
CA TYR A 1080 -39.91 4.76 27.98
C TYR A 1080 -40.02 4.15 26.58
N VAL A 1081 -39.07 3.30 26.19
CA VAL A 1081 -39.07 2.61 24.89
C VAL A 1081 -38.59 1.18 25.03
N THR A 1082 -39.39 0.22 24.56
CA THR A 1082 -38.99 -1.19 24.47
C THR A 1082 -38.28 -1.45 23.14
N MET A 1083 -37.14 -2.13 23.18
CA MET A 1083 -36.41 -2.61 22.01
C MET A 1083 -36.26 -4.13 22.09
N ARG A 1084 -36.49 -4.85 20.99
CA ARG A 1084 -36.31 -6.30 20.90
C ARG A 1084 -35.32 -6.64 19.81
N GLY A 1085 -34.67 -7.80 19.92
CA GLY A 1085 -33.89 -8.36 18.81
C GLY A 1085 -34.79 -8.82 17.65
N SER A 1086 -34.19 -9.44 16.63
CA SER A 1086 -34.94 -9.88 15.44
C SER A 1086 -34.66 -11.32 15.05
N GLN A 1087 -35.71 -12.04 14.64
CA GLN A 1087 -35.57 -13.33 13.98
C GLN A 1087 -34.84 -13.23 12.61
N ALA A 1088 -34.90 -12.05 11.96
CA ALA A 1088 -34.12 -11.78 10.75
C ALA A 1088 -32.64 -11.42 11.05
N GLY A 1089 -32.21 -11.56 12.32
CA GLY A 1089 -30.85 -11.30 12.75
C GLY A 1089 -30.44 -9.84 12.55
N PHE A 1090 -29.14 -9.62 12.32
CA PHE A 1090 -28.57 -8.28 12.10
C PHE A 1090 -28.99 -7.61 10.79
N ASP A 1091 -29.62 -8.33 9.86
CA ASP A 1091 -30.16 -7.80 8.61
C ASP A 1091 -31.54 -7.11 8.79
N ALA A 1092 -32.16 -7.28 9.96
CA ALA A 1092 -33.42 -6.63 10.28
C ALA A 1092 -33.26 -5.10 10.33
N ARG A 1093 -34.16 -4.37 9.66
CA ARG A 1093 -34.31 -2.93 9.88
C ARG A 1093 -35.11 -2.71 11.17
N GLN A 1094 -34.45 -2.82 12.32
CA GLN A 1094 -35.01 -2.54 13.66
C GLN A 1094 -34.54 -1.21 14.23
N ASP A 1095 -34.23 -0.28 13.33
CA ASP A 1095 -33.84 1.06 13.71
C ASP A 1095 -35.08 1.81 14.20
N LEU A 1096 -35.01 2.34 15.43
CA LEU A 1096 -36.01 3.27 15.95
C LEU A 1096 -35.55 4.68 15.67
N THR A 1097 -36.25 5.40 14.81
CA THR A 1097 -36.05 6.85 14.65
C THR A 1097 -37.02 7.56 15.58
N ILE A 1098 -36.46 8.34 16.50
CA ILE A 1098 -37.19 9.11 17.49
C ILE A 1098 -37.17 10.57 17.06
N ARG A 1099 -38.36 11.13 16.83
CA ARG A 1099 -38.54 12.53 16.47
C ARG A 1099 -39.45 13.23 17.48
N ARG A 1100 -39.06 14.42 17.90
CA ARG A 1100 -39.92 15.26 18.73
C ARG A 1100 -41.11 15.75 17.93
N THR A 1101 -42.27 15.78 18.56
CA THR A 1101 -43.46 16.39 17.96
C THR A 1101 -43.29 17.91 18.01
N PRO A 1102 -43.38 18.64 16.88
CA PRO A 1102 -43.39 20.09 16.93
C PRO A 1102 -44.67 20.53 17.64
N THR A 1103 -44.55 21.32 18.71
CA THR A 1103 -45.70 21.86 19.46
C THR A 1103 -45.37 23.27 19.93
N VAL A 1104 -46.39 24.12 20.10
CA VAL A 1104 -46.21 25.36 20.88
C VAL A 1104 -46.33 25.02 22.36
N LYS A 1105 -45.30 25.37 23.14
CA LYS A 1105 -45.39 25.28 24.60
C LYS A 1105 -45.83 26.60 25.20
N LEU A 1106 -46.65 26.47 26.22
CA LEU A 1106 -47.14 27.56 27.02
C LEU A 1106 -47.02 27.15 28.49
N LYS A 1107 -46.06 27.76 29.19
CA LYS A 1107 -45.97 27.66 30.65
C LYS A 1107 -46.63 28.86 31.28
N MET A 1108 -47.64 28.59 32.10
CA MET A 1108 -48.34 29.63 32.83
C MET A 1108 -48.63 29.22 34.26
N ASN A 1109 -48.75 30.20 35.12
CA ASN A 1109 -49.17 30.00 36.49
C ASN A 1109 -50.55 30.64 36.67
N ILE A 1110 -51.50 29.87 37.21
CA ILE A 1110 -52.87 30.30 37.44
C ILE A 1110 -53.18 30.17 38.93
N GLU A 1111 -53.80 31.18 39.52
CA GLU A 1111 -54.25 31.18 40.92
C GLU A 1111 -55.61 30.49 41.10
N ILE A 1112 -55.69 29.19 40.79
CA ILE A 1112 -56.87 28.33 41.01
C ILE A 1112 -56.45 26.98 41.63
N SER A 1113 -57.37 26.30 42.31
CA SER A 1113 -57.14 24.96 42.87
C SER A 1113 -57.03 23.88 41.78
N ILE A 1114 -56.38 22.75 42.07
CA ILE A 1114 -56.32 21.61 41.12
C ILE A 1114 -57.72 21.04 40.85
N GLU A 1115 -58.61 21.05 41.84
CA GLU A 1115 -60.00 20.61 41.65
C GLU A 1115 -60.79 21.53 40.71
N GLU A 1116 -60.59 22.85 40.77
CA GLU A 1116 -61.20 23.81 39.85
C GLU A 1116 -60.55 23.79 38.46
N PHE A 1117 -59.25 23.53 38.36
CA PHE A 1117 -58.53 23.47 37.08
C PHE A 1117 -58.92 22.27 36.22
N ASN A 1118 -59.18 21.10 36.82
CA ASN A 1118 -59.48 19.86 36.09
C ASN A 1118 -60.83 19.87 35.33
N GLY A 1119 -61.54 21.00 35.23
CA GLY A 1119 -62.75 21.16 34.43
C GLY A 1119 -62.47 21.30 32.93
N ALA A 1120 -63.30 20.67 32.08
CA ALA A 1120 -63.21 20.76 30.61
C ALA A 1120 -63.37 22.19 30.04
N GLU A 1121 -63.84 23.15 30.86
CA GLU A 1121 -64.10 24.52 30.47
C GLU A 1121 -62.83 25.30 30.11
N PHE A 1122 -61.72 25.10 30.83
CA PHE A 1122 -60.47 25.87 30.57
C PHE A 1122 -59.85 25.53 29.21
N GLN A 1123 -59.67 24.25 28.91
CA GLN A 1123 -59.14 23.80 27.61
C GLN A 1123 -60.03 24.28 26.46
N THR A 1124 -61.36 24.22 26.64
CA THR A 1124 -62.33 24.67 25.64
C THR A 1124 -62.27 26.18 25.42
N ASN A 1125 -62.17 26.97 26.49
CA ASN A 1125 -62.09 28.44 26.40
C ASN A 1125 -60.79 28.90 25.74
N LEU A 1126 -59.67 28.27 26.10
CA LEU A 1126 -58.36 28.56 25.49
C LEU A 1126 -58.36 28.19 24.00
N ALA A 1127 -58.98 27.07 23.64
CA ALA A 1127 -59.13 26.64 22.24
C ALA A 1127 -59.93 27.63 21.40
N ILE A 1128 -61.04 28.15 21.95
CA ILE A 1128 -61.87 29.18 21.31
C ILE A 1128 -61.07 30.47 21.07
N LEU A 1129 -60.31 30.93 22.06
CA LEU A 1129 -59.47 32.14 21.94
C LEU A 1129 -58.38 32.00 20.87
N LEU A 1130 -57.85 30.79 20.70
CA LEU A 1130 -56.79 30.51 19.73
C LEU A 1130 -57.30 30.13 18.34
N GLY A 1131 -58.62 29.96 18.18
CA GLY A 1131 -59.21 29.50 16.92
C GLY A 1131 -58.83 28.08 16.53
N ILE A 1132 -58.55 27.21 17.51
CA ILE A 1132 -58.12 25.82 17.29
C ILE A 1132 -59.10 24.83 17.94
N PRO A 1133 -59.19 23.58 17.45
CA PRO A 1133 -59.95 22.52 18.13
C PRO A 1133 -59.39 22.20 19.54
N PRO A 1134 -60.25 21.99 20.55
CA PRO A 1134 -59.82 21.75 21.93
C PRO A 1134 -58.98 20.48 22.11
N GLU A 1135 -59.15 19.48 21.26
CA GLU A 1135 -58.33 18.26 21.25
C GLU A 1135 -56.85 18.50 20.93
N ARG A 1136 -56.47 19.67 20.41
CA ARG A 1136 -55.06 20.04 20.16
C ARG A 1136 -54.34 20.53 21.41
N ILE A 1137 -55.07 20.87 22.47
CA ILE A 1137 -54.52 21.43 23.71
C ILE A 1137 -54.33 20.29 24.71
N VAL A 1138 -53.07 19.93 24.95
CA VAL A 1138 -52.69 18.90 25.91
C VAL A 1138 -52.10 19.58 27.14
N VAL A 1139 -52.72 19.36 28.30
CA VAL A 1139 -52.12 19.76 29.59
C VAL A 1139 -51.07 18.71 29.93
N ALA A 1140 -49.80 19.05 29.69
CA ALA A 1140 -48.68 18.13 29.82
C ALA A 1140 -48.26 17.91 31.28
N ALA A 1141 -48.35 18.95 32.13
CA ALA A 1141 -48.06 18.81 33.56
C ALA A 1141 -48.84 19.83 34.39
N VAL A 1142 -49.21 19.41 35.60
CA VAL A 1142 -49.89 20.23 36.61
C VAL A 1142 -49.12 20.10 37.93
N LYS A 1143 -48.63 21.21 38.48
CA LYS A 1143 -47.93 21.21 39.78
C LYS A 1143 -48.61 22.17 40.75
N ALA A 1144 -49.03 21.64 41.91
CA ALA A 1144 -49.51 22.48 43.01
C ALA A 1144 -48.33 23.21 43.66
N ARG A 1145 -48.44 24.53 43.76
CA ARG A 1145 -47.50 25.38 44.48
C ARG A 1145 -48.24 26.20 45.53
N ARG A 1146 -47.64 26.32 46.70
CA ARG A 1146 -48.13 27.23 47.76
C ARG A 1146 -47.20 28.42 47.82
N ARG A 1147 -47.73 29.61 47.54
CA ARG A 1147 -46.98 30.87 47.61
C ARG A 1147 -47.62 31.80 48.63
N LEU A 1148 -46.80 32.58 49.32
CA LEU A 1148 -47.27 33.64 50.20
C LEU A 1148 -47.48 34.92 49.39
N LYS A 1149 -48.73 35.41 49.30
CA LYS A 1149 -49.12 36.66 48.63
C LYS A 1149 -49.56 37.68 49.67
N LEU A 1150 -49.20 38.96 49.50
CA LEU A 1150 -49.71 40.05 50.33
C LEU A 1150 -51.10 40.46 49.82
N LEU A 1151 -52.14 40.20 50.60
CA LEU A 1151 -53.50 40.67 50.33
C LEU A 1151 -53.74 42.01 51.03
N GLU A 1152 -54.41 42.94 50.36
CA GLU A 1152 -54.90 44.19 50.96
C GLU A 1152 -56.22 43.90 51.69
N ILE A 1153 -56.31 44.28 52.98
CA ILE A 1153 -57.52 44.12 53.77
C ILE A 1153 -58.42 45.34 53.51
N GLY A 1154 -59.70 45.10 53.23
CA GLY A 1154 -60.73 46.13 53.02
C GLY A 1154 -60.98 46.99 54.26
N GLU A 1155 -61.57 48.17 54.05
CA GLU A 1155 -61.56 49.35 54.94
C GLU A 1155 -62.21 49.21 56.34
N ASP A 1156 -62.71 48.04 56.75
CA ASP A 1156 -63.57 47.91 57.94
C ASP A 1156 -62.94 47.30 59.21
N GLU A 1157 -61.63 46.98 59.22
CA GLU A 1157 -60.95 46.55 60.46
C GLU A 1157 -59.73 47.43 60.79
N SER A 1158 -59.94 48.45 61.62
CA SER A 1158 -58.86 49.22 62.25
C SER A 1158 -58.49 48.61 63.60
N LEU A 1159 -57.22 48.22 63.76
CA LEU A 1159 -56.67 47.76 65.03
C LEU A 1159 -56.00 48.96 65.72
N CYS A 1160 -56.65 49.53 66.74
CA CYS A 1160 -56.12 50.70 67.46
C CYS A 1160 -55.42 50.26 68.76
N ILE A 1161 -54.23 50.81 69.01
CA ILE A 1161 -53.55 50.76 70.31
C ILE A 1161 -53.35 52.20 70.76
N GLY A 1162 -54.23 52.69 71.64
CA GLY A 1162 -54.28 54.11 72.02
C GLY A 1162 -54.77 55.01 70.88
N ASP A 1163 -54.34 56.27 70.88
CA ASP A 1163 -54.82 57.32 69.97
C ASP A 1163 -54.18 57.28 68.56
N ASP A 1164 -53.45 56.22 68.22
CA ASP A 1164 -52.77 56.08 66.92
C ASP A 1164 -53.32 54.87 66.16
N CYS A 1165 -54.21 55.12 65.19
CA CYS A 1165 -54.76 54.09 64.31
C CYS A 1165 -54.03 54.17 62.95
N GLN A 1166 -53.27 53.13 62.60
CA GLN A 1166 -52.60 53.04 61.30
C GLN A 1166 -53.54 52.51 60.22
N SER A 1167 -53.71 53.27 59.13
CA SER A 1167 -54.42 52.81 57.94
C SER A 1167 -53.46 52.09 56.99
N LYS A 1168 -53.83 50.85 56.62
CA LYS A 1168 -53.18 49.91 55.70
C LYS A 1168 -52.12 48.99 56.29
N ARG A 1169 -52.53 47.76 56.59
CA ARG A 1169 -51.62 46.60 56.60
C ARG A 1169 -52.06 45.57 55.56
N ARG A 1170 -51.06 45.02 54.88
CA ARG A 1170 -51.16 43.87 53.98
C ARG A 1170 -50.95 42.59 54.79
N ARG A 1171 -51.76 41.56 54.56
CA ARG A 1171 -51.62 40.24 55.22
C ARG A 1171 -50.96 39.25 54.28
N LEU A 1172 -49.90 38.56 54.73
CA LEU A 1172 -49.38 37.39 54.03
C LEU A 1172 -50.43 36.26 54.14
N ALA A 1173 -51.00 35.85 53.01
CA ALA A 1173 -51.85 34.68 52.90
C ALA A 1173 -51.21 33.64 51.99
N THR A 1174 -51.36 32.36 52.32
CA THR A 1174 -50.94 31.26 51.45
C THR A 1174 -52.00 31.10 50.37
N VAL A 1175 -51.62 31.34 49.12
CA VAL A 1175 -52.46 31.13 47.94
C VAL A 1175 -52.01 29.84 47.27
N GLU A 1176 -52.96 28.99 46.89
CA GLU A 1176 -52.69 27.82 46.05
C GLU A 1176 -52.59 28.29 44.60
N GLN A 1177 -51.45 28.04 44.01
CA GLN A 1177 -51.10 28.39 42.64
C GLN A 1177 -50.84 27.10 41.89
N THR A 1178 -51.43 26.97 40.71
CA THR A 1178 -51.23 25.81 39.86
C THR A 1178 -50.31 26.22 38.72
N ASP A 1179 -49.11 25.62 38.67
CA ASP A 1179 -48.18 25.76 37.56
C ASP A 1179 -48.61 24.76 36.47
N LEU A 1180 -48.86 25.27 35.26
CA LEU A 1180 -49.34 24.51 34.12
C LEU A 1180 -48.32 24.53 32.99
N ASP A 1181 -48.05 23.35 32.45
CA ASP A 1181 -47.35 23.19 31.18
C ASP A 1181 -48.36 22.70 30.14
N ILE A 1182 -48.65 23.55 29.16
CA ILE A 1182 -49.63 23.30 28.11
C ILE A 1182 -48.88 23.15 26.79
N SER A 1183 -49.15 22.07 26.07
CA SER A 1183 -48.60 21.80 24.75
C SER A 1183 -49.73 21.84 23.73
N ILE A 1184 -49.51 22.56 22.62
CA ILE A 1184 -50.46 22.66 21.52
C ILE A 1184 -49.91 21.93 20.29
N GLU A 1185 -50.59 20.87 19.90
CA GLU A 1185 -50.24 20.03 18.76
C GLU A 1185 -50.64 20.67 17.41
N PRO A 1186 -49.98 20.31 16.28
CA PRO A 1186 -50.34 20.79 14.95
C PRO A 1186 -51.71 20.26 14.50
N SER A 1187 -52.33 20.89 13.50
CA SER A 1187 -53.61 20.39 12.97
C SER A 1187 -53.46 19.00 12.33
N LYS A 1188 -54.57 18.24 12.27
CA LYS A 1188 -54.59 16.94 11.58
C LYS A 1188 -54.21 17.06 10.09
N ASP A 1189 -54.47 18.21 9.46
CA ASP A 1189 -54.16 18.46 8.05
C ASP A 1189 -52.67 18.76 7.84
N ALA A 1190 -52.04 19.57 8.70
CA ALA A 1190 -50.59 19.78 8.70
C ALA A 1190 -49.83 18.49 9.12
N ALA A 1191 -50.43 17.67 9.98
CA ALA A 1191 -49.93 16.34 10.29
C ALA A 1191 -50.09 15.35 9.12
N ALA A 1192 -51.15 15.47 8.31
CA ALA A 1192 -51.46 14.59 7.17
C ALA A 1192 -50.68 14.91 5.88
N ALA A 1193 -50.22 16.16 5.69
CA ALA A 1193 -49.34 16.53 4.58
C ALA A 1193 -48.04 15.70 4.51
N ALA A 1194 -47.68 15.03 5.61
CA ALA A 1194 -46.58 14.06 5.71
C ALA A 1194 -46.78 12.75 4.91
N THR A 1195 -47.96 12.52 4.30
CA THR A 1195 -48.36 11.19 3.81
C THR A 1195 -48.33 11.00 2.29
N GLY A 1196 -47.98 12.02 1.51
CA GLY A 1196 -48.01 11.97 0.04
C GLY A 1196 -46.70 12.38 -0.63
N GLY A 1197 -45.74 11.45 -0.75
CA GLY A 1197 -44.56 11.64 -1.58
C GLY A 1197 -43.55 10.49 -1.46
N ASP A 1198 -43.25 9.83 -2.59
CA ASP A 1198 -42.21 8.80 -2.70
C ASP A 1198 -40.81 9.42 -2.61
N SER A 1199 -39.88 8.70 -1.96
CA SER A 1199 -38.44 8.97 -1.80
C SER A 1199 -38.02 10.03 -0.75
N GLU A 1200 -36.76 9.92 -0.31
CA GLU A 1200 -36.12 10.40 0.94
C GLU A 1200 -36.21 11.92 1.27
N SER A 1201 -37.05 12.72 0.60
CA SER A 1201 -37.21 14.17 0.79
C SER A 1201 -38.54 14.62 1.42
N SER A 1202 -39.49 13.74 1.74
CA SER A 1202 -40.85 14.15 2.20
C SER A 1202 -40.95 14.58 3.68
N GLY A 1203 -39.90 14.40 4.48
CA GLY A 1203 -39.93 14.71 5.91
C GLY A 1203 -39.76 16.20 6.26
N SER A 1204 -38.99 16.94 5.46
CA SER A 1204 -38.73 18.38 5.68
C SER A 1204 -39.96 19.22 5.37
N ASP A 1205 -40.66 18.92 4.28
CA ASP A 1205 -41.82 19.70 3.82
C ASP A 1205 -43.00 19.59 4.79
N ALA A 1206 -43.16 18.41 5.41
CA ALA A 1206 -44.16 18.17 6.45
C ALA A 1206 -43.84 18.92 7.76
N LEU A 1207 -42.57 18.96 8.15
CA LEU A 1207 -42.11 19.71 9.33
C LEU A 1207 -42.21 21.22 9.10
N ASN A 1208 -41.91 21.70 7.89
CA ASN A 1208 -42.08 23.09 7.48
C ASN A 1208 -43.56 23.52 7.57
N ALA A 1209 -44.48 22.70 7.08
CA ALA A 1209 -45.91 22.97 7.16
C ALA A 1209 -46.41 23.03 8.62
N GLN A 1210 -45.96 22.09 9.47
CA GLN A 1210 -46.32 22.07 10.89
C GLN A 1210 -45.72 23.23 11.67
N ALA A 1211 -44.44 23.56 11.43
CA ALA A 1211 -43.75 24.67 12.08
C ALA A 1211 -44.36 26.02 11.69
N SER A 1212 -44.73 26.21 10.42
CA SER A 1212 -45.40 27.41 9.94
C SER A 1212 -46.77 27.62 10.59
N GLU A 1213 -47.62 26.58 10.65
CA GLU A 1213 -48.93 26.66 11.31
C GLU A 1213 -48.80 26.95 12.82
N LEU A 1214 -47.87 26.25 13.49
CA LEU A 1214 -47.61 26.46 14.91
C LEU A 1214 -46.97 27.83 15.20
N GLY A 1215 -46.24 28.40 14.25
CA GLY A 1215 -45.74 29.78 14.31
C GLY A 1215 -46.88 30.79 14.39
N GLU A 1216 -47.94 30.62 13.60
CA GLU A 1216 -49.14 31.45 13.68
C GLU A 1216 -49.86 31.31 15.03
N VAL A 1217 -50.02 30.08 15.52
CA VAL A 1217 -50.61 29.81 16.84
C VAL A 1217 -49.79 30.46 17.97
N SER A 1218 -48.45 30.37 17.90
CA SER A 1218 -47.55 31.01 18.86
C SER A 1218 -47.66 32.54 18.84
N ASN A 1219 -47.77 33.15 17.66
CA ASN A 1219 -47.96 34.60 17.53
C ASN A 1219 -49.28 35.06 18.15
N ASN A 1220 -50.37 34.31 17.93
CA ASN A 1220 -51.67 34.57 18.57
C ASN A 1220 -51.58 34.42 20.10
N LEU A 1221 -50.85 33.42 20.59
CA LEU A 1221 -50.58 33.22 22.02
C LEU A 1221 -49.80 34.35 22.66
N GLN A 1222 -48.76 34.87 21.99
CA GLN A 1222 -48.01 36.01 22.48
C GLN A 1222 -48.88 37.26 22.60
N GLN A 1223 -49.76 37.50 21.63
CA GLN A 1223 -50.72 38.60 21.70
C GLN A 1223 -51.70 38.42 22.87
N LEU A 1224 -52.28 37.22 23.02
CA LEU A 1224 -53.20 36.89 24.11
C LEU A 1224 -52.56 36.97 25.50
N SER A 1225 -51.27 36.64 25.63
CA SER A 1225 -50.54 36.70 26.92
C SER A 1225 -50.47 38.11 27.51
N THR A 1226 -50.66 39.14 26.69
CA THR A 1226 -50.68 40.56 27.10
C THR A 1226 -52.09 41.13 27.19
N SER A 1227 -53.12 40.36 26.82
CA SER A 1227 -54.53 40.75 26.83
C SER A 1227 -55.24 40.29 28.12
N PRO A 1228 -56.23 41.05 28.64
CA PRO A 1228 -57.09 40.58 29.72
C PRO A 1228 -57.91 39.31 29.37
N ASP A 1229 -58.04 38.98 28.08
CA ASP A 1229 -58.85 37.85 27.60
C ASP A 1229 -58.37 36.49 28.13
N LEU A 1230 -57.05 36.33 28.32
CA LEU A 1230 -56.47 35.08 28.83
C LEU A 1230 -56.81 34.85 30.32
N ALA A 1231 -56.81 35.92 31.11
CA ALA A 1231 -57.20 35.87 32.53
C ALA A 1231 -58.71 35.55 32.67
N GLN A 1232 -59.52 36.06 31.75
CA GLN A 1232 -60.96 35.78 31.70
C GLN A 1232 -61.25 34.31 31.33
N ALA A 1233 -60.52 33.74 30.36
CA ALA A 1233 -60.66 32.32 30.00
C ALA A 1233 -60.16 31.35 31.07
N ALA A 1234 -59.19 31.77 31.88
CA ALA A 1234 -58.61 31.00 32.98
C ALA A 1234 -59.39 31.06 34.30
N GLY A 1235 -60.36 31.96 34.42
CA GLY A 1235 -61.12 32.14 35.67
C GLY A 1235 -60.31 32.71 36.84
N GLY A 1236 -59.12 33.29 36.59
CA GLY A 1236 -58.21 33.76 37.64
C GLY A 1236 -57.04 34.61 37.11
N GLU A 1237 -56.18 35.10 38.01
CA GLU A 1237 -54.98 35.86 37.62
C GLU A 1237 -53.96 34.90 36.97
N VAL A 1238 -53.64 35.15 35.69
CA VAL A 1238 -52.71 34.33 34.90
C VAL A 1238 -51.41 35.09 34.69
N SER A 1239 -50.30 34.41 34.95
CA SER A 1239 -48.97 34.88 34.52
C SER A 1239 -48.36 33.87 33.56
N VAL A 1240 -48.14 34.29 32.31
CA VAL A 1240 -47.41 33.49 31.33
C VAL A 1240 -45.91 33.65 31.61
N SER A 1241 -45.25 32.55 31.94
CA SER A 1241 -43.81 32.56 32.24
C SER A 1241 -42.96 32.28 31.01
N GLU A 1242 -43.48 31.51 30.05
CA GLU A 1242 -42.72 31.10 28.86
C GLU A 1242 -43.68 30.71 27.73
N ILE A 1243 -43.41 31.18 26.51
CA ILE A 1243 -44.01 30.69 25.26
C ILE A 1243 -42.86 30.23 24.38
N GLN A 1244 -42.86 28.96 23.98
CA GLN A 1244 -41.81 28.39 23.14
C GLN A 1244 -42.44 27.85 21.84
N ALA A 1245 -42.05 28.44 20.70
CA ALA A 1245 -42.43 27.98 19.38
C ALA A 1245 -41.47 26.88 18.88
N PRO A 1246 -41.91 25.99 17.96
CA PRO A 1246 -40.99 25.10 17.26
C PRO A 1246 -39.97 25.91 16.43
N ALA A 1247 -38.73 25.42 16.34
CA ALA A 1247 -37.70 26.04 15.50
C ALA A 1247 -38.06 25.91 14.01
N GLU A 1248 -37.83 26.97 13.22
CA GLU A 1248 -37.92 26.89 11.75
C GLU A 1248 -36.86 25.90 11.23
N PRO A 1249 -37.22 24.95 10.35
CA PRO A 1249 -36.21 24.09 9.73
C PRO A 1249 -35.35 24.90 8.75
N ASP A 1250 -34.02 24.81 8.86
CA ASP A 1250 -33.10 25.46 7.92
C ASP A 1250 -33.33 24.95 6.48
N GLU A 1251 -33.48 25.88 5.53
CA GLU A 1251 -33.46 25.64 4.08
C GLU A 1251 -32.06 25.14 3.65
N ALA A 1252 -31.76 23.86 3.91
CA ALA A 1252 -30.57 23.18 3.40
C ALA A 1252 -30.98 21.93 2.62
N GLY A 1253 -31.88 22.13 1.66
CA GLY A 1253 -32.40 21.11 0.77
C GLY A 1253 -31.75 21.09 -0.61
N GLU A 1254 -30.43 21.25 -0.73
CA GLU A 1254 -29.69 20.99 -1.99
C GLU A 1254 -28.25 20.51 -1.69
N SER A 1255 -28.03 19.19 -1.55
CA SER A 1255 -26.80 18.46 -1.99
C SER A 1255 -26.87 16.95 -1.74
#